data_AF-A0A238F8Y9-F1
#
_entry.id   AF-A0A238F8Y9-F1
#
_cell.length_a   1.000
_cell.length_b   1.000
_cell.length_c   1.000
_cell.angle_alpha   90.00
_cell.angle_beta   90.00
_cell.angle_gamma   90.00
#
_symmetry.space_group_name_H-M   'P 1'
#
loop_
_entity.id
_entity.type
_entity.pdbx_description
1 polymer ?
#
loop_
_entity_poly.entity_id
_entity_poly.type
_entity_poly.pdbx_seq_one_letter_code
_entity_poly.pdbx_strand_id
1 'polypeptide(L)'
;MPVAEMTTADGPASAILQELYSATARTPRAAAASTLAAYVRKNGLRTLVVDAILDDLTRAAKGKVVAEREGAIAAFDELFRKLDKAGADPYLVPLLPVVLDRLQESGKTASIADNAEKAAKQLCRLTPPELAPKTIEQLFEVIEGNYKWKSKVCALQLLATFGTSAKDQVAERLSEYVPRLTASMRDTKSEIASQAEKTGIALCHVLTNPDIQPFVPDLVKCMADPSTVPAAIKRLSSTVWVREVDGPTLAVVVPLLTRALGERGNIVQRQSVVLITNLFKLVRSSDLAALHAPAVLPGIERIIESAAFPEIRAFAEEAKKTVDASKEGAQVPAVDHLSEAAEDEKRAFTETQGLVAKASGGKPDAFADQALSYVAYAISHLTRKRQFDEKDWRESYVGPYLEPLVGKAFAESLSVELLKRWMAIDKSRMQVDPENDDDEEGEIVTDLPFSLAYGGLLLLNHTTLKLRRGHRYGICGANGCGKSTLLKAINRKQIDNFPQHVKAAYVEHDIDGDESGITVCGLMLEEPRIEADEKEIRKTLLELGFDEERQDVPINSLSGGWKMRVALCRAILMKVDLMLLDEPTNHLDTKSVNWLQDFLNAQSHITCMIVSHDSGFLDAVCTNIIHYQKKQLVYYKGNLAKFVEKWPAGKAYYTLSDSVVKFTFPPPGSLMGVRSQTRAILKMTNCTFTYPGAKKPQLQNVSCAVSLSSRVGIVGPNGAGKSTLIKLLTGETVPDEGKVEKHPNLRVAYVAQHAFHHIEEHLEKTAMQYIQWRYQDGVDKEQAAKATRAMTPEEIELLKTPIVGRTGESRFLERIVGRQKLKKSYSYEIKWQNLQHKFNAWLPRERLIELGFSKLVQEFDDFEASREGAGSREMSGKLVRKHLEDVGLDGDIAEYNEMKGLSGGQKVKVVIAAAMWAKPQVLILDEPTNFLDRDALGGLAVGIREWTGAFLCISHNQEFVGALCPEIWNVEAGMLTHKGKAAVAEDAFDSQPPTPGTQTPAVSTPALTTPAGSTPAMSTPVGSGDEARAASTIAGAEMAFKAAKGRKKMSRKQMKEREERRRLRTIAFLSNSIPGAVREPDTDSDEDVDGKTLRSTQKKAKGNLTPSTIIKKQSEVETAPTAPRSTF
;
A
#
# COMPACT_ATOMS: atom_id res chain seq x y z
N MET A 1 -42.45 -23.62 -44.58
CA MET A 1 -43.55 -24.61 -44.73
C MET A 1 -44.52 -24.09 -45.80
N PRO A 2 -45.36 -24.94 -46.41
CA PRO A 2 -46.32 -24.48 -47.42
C PRO A 2 -47.37 -23.55 -46.83
N VAL A 3 -47.95 -22.70 -47.66
CA VAL A 3 -49.06 -21.81 -47.29
C VAL A 3 -50.31 -22.67 -47.04
N ALA A 4 -50.71 -22.81 -45.78
CA ALA A 4 -52.03 -23.30 -45.43
C ALA A 4 -53.04 -22.14 -45.52
N GLU A 5 -54.23 -22.42 -46.04
CA GLU A 5 -55.25 -21.41 -46.33
C GLU A 5 -55.68 -20.67 -45.06
N MET A 6 -55.64 -19.33 -45.09
CA MET A 6 -56.21 -18.50 -44.02
C MET A 6 -57.73 -18.59 -44.07
N THR A 7 -58.31 -19.53 -43.31
CA THR A 7 -59.73 -19.47 -42.96
C THR A 7 -59.97 -18.20 -42.16
N THR A 8 -60.85 -17.34 -42.66
CA THR A 8 -61.29 -16.13 -41.95
C THR A 8 -62.03 -16.54 -40.68
N ALA A 9 -61.34 -16.48 -39.54
CA ALA A 9 -61.93 -16.77 -38.25
C ALA A 9 -62.82 -15.59 -37.81
N ASP A 10 -64.13 -15.72 -38.06
CA ASP A 10 -65.18 -14.86 -37.49
C ASP A 10 -65.37 -15.15 -35.99
N GLY A 11 -64.28 -14.99 -35.23
CA GLY A 11 -64.24 -15.11 -33.77
C GLY A 11 -64.35 -13.76 -33.07
N PRO A 12 -64.77 -13.73 -31.80
CA PRO A 12 -64.92 -12.49 -31.02
C PRO A 12 -63.62 -11.68 -30.89
N ALA A 13 -62.45 -12.33 -30.94
CA ALA A 13 -61.15 -11.64 -30.97
C ALA A 13 -60.95 -10.79 -32.25
N SER A 14 -61.42 -11.27 -33.41
CA SER A 14 -61.32 -10.56 -34.70
C SER A 14 -62.10 -9.24 -34.68
N ALA A 15 -63.31 -9.25 -34.10
CA ALA A 15 -64.11 -8.03 -33.92
C ALA A 15 -63.41 -7.00 -33.02
N ILE A 16 -62.79 -7.44 -31.91
CA ILE A 16 -62.04 -6.55 -31.00
C ILE A 16 -60.80 -5.97 -31.69
N LEU A 17 -60.09 -6.76 -32.52
CA LEU A 17 -58.95 -6.29 -33.32
C LEU A 17 -59.38 -5.26 -34.39
N GLN A 18 -60.53 -5.47 -35.05
CA GLN A 18 -61.09 -4.47 -35.98
C GLN A 18 -61.48 -3.16 -35.28
N GLU A 19 -62.07 -3.23 -34.09
CA GLU A 19 -62.38 -2.04 -33.26
C GLU A 19 -61.08 -1.30 -32.85
N LEU A 20 -60.06 -2.04 -32.42
CA LEU A 20 -58.73 -1.52 -32.05
C LEU A 20 -58.06 -0.75 -33.20
N TYR A 21 -58.09 -1.29 -34.42
CA TYR A 21 -57.44 -0.68 -35.59
C TYR A 21 -58.27 0.45 -36.23
N SER A 22 -59.60 0.41 -36.12
CA SER A 22 -60.49 1.46 -36.65
C SER A 22 -60.66 2.67 -35.71
N ALA A 23 -60.41 2.51 -34.41
CA ALA A 23 -60.44 3.61 -33.45
C ALA A 23 -59.43 4.72 -33.82
N THR A 24 -59.92 5.95 -34.00
CA THR A 24 -59.08 7.12 -34.37
C THR A 24 -58.58 7.92 -33.16
N ALA A 25 -59.28 7.86 -32.03
CA ALA A 25 -58.94 8.57 -30.80
C ALA A 25 -58.29 7.66 -29.74
N ARG A 26 -57.46 8.26 -28.87
CA ARG A 26 -56.66 7.52 -27.86
C ARG A 26 -57.53 6.73 -26.86
N THR A 27 -58.61 7.32 -26.38
CA THR A 27 -59.49 6.72 -25.35
C THR A 27 -60.21 5.45 -25.82
N PRO A 28 -60.96 5.44 -26.95
CA PRO A 28 -61.60 4.20 -27.44
C PRO A 28 -60.57 3.13 -27.82
N ARG A 29 -59.41 3.51 -28.37
CA ARG A 29 -58.33 2.55 -28.68
C ARG A 29 -57.77 1.87 -27.43
N ALA A 30 -57.57 2.61 -26.34
CA ALA A 30 -57.18 2.06 -25.04
C ALA A 30 -58.29 1.18 -24.44
N ALA A 31 -59.57 1.50 -24.66
CA ALA A 31 -60.69 0.66 -24.26
C ALA A 31 -60.72 -0.68 -25.04
N ALA A 32 -60.55 -0.66 -26.36
CA ALA A 32 -60.47 -1.87 -27.19
C ALA A 32 -59.28 -2.77 -26.79
N ALA A 33 -58.09 -2.18 -26.58
CA ALA A 33 -56.93 -2.89 -26.04
C ALA A 33 -57.22 -3.52 -24.65
N SER A 34 -57.92 -2.77 -23.79
CA SER A 34 -58.34 -3.19 -22.45
C SER A 34 -59.31 -4.36 -22.50
N THR A 35 -60.21 -4.38 -23.49
CA THR A 35 -61.15 -5.48 -23.78
C THR A 35 -60.41 -6.72 -24.32
N LEU A 36 -59.46 -6.56 -25.25
CA LEU A 36 -58.66 -7.66 -25.80
C LEU A 36 -57.87 -8.38 -24.69
N ALA A 37 -57.20 -7.62 -23.82
CA ALA A 37 -56.45 -8.20 -22.71
C ALA A 37 -57.36 -8.84 -21.64
N ALA A 38 -58.58 -8.32 -21.44
CA ALA A 38 -59.58 -8.95 -20.58
C ALA A 38 -60.13 -10.26 -21.18
N TYR A 39 -60.29 -10.33 -22.50
CA TYR A 39 -60.69 -11.54 -23.24
C TYR A 39 -59.64 -12.65 -23.07
N VAL A 40 -58.35 -12.36 -23.29
CA VAL A 40 -57.26 -13.33 -23.08
C VAL A 40 -57.19 -13.77 -21.60
N ARG A 41 -57.30 -12.82 -20.64
CA ARG A 41 -57.32 -13.15 -19.21
C ARG A 41 -58.49 -14.08 -18.83
N LYS A 42 -59.64 -13.96 -19.49
CA LYS A 42 -60.83 -14.78 -19.23
C LYS A 42 -60.73 -16.18 -19.83
N ASN A 43 -60.21 -16.31 -21.05
CA ASN A 43 -60.20 -17.57 -21.79
C ASN A 43 -58.88 -18.36 -21.68
N GLY A 44 -57.84 -17.77 -21.10
CA GLY A 44 -56.54 -18.39 -20.84
C GLY A 44 -55.51 -18.10 -21.92
N LEU A 45 -54.22 -18.25 -21.58
CA LEU A 45 -53.10 -17.86 -22.44
C LEU A 45 -53.09 -18.55 -23.82
N ARG A 46 -53.70 -19.74 -23.94
CA ARG A 46 -53.72 -20.50 -25.20
C ARG A 46 -54.51 -19.81 -26.31
N THR A 47 -55.44 -18.89 -26.00
CA THR A 47 -56.14 -18.10 -27.02
C THR A 47 -55.23 -17.12 -27.76
N LEU A 48 -54.06 -16.78 -27.20
CA LEU A 48 -53.05 -15.94 -27.88
C LEU A 48 -52.58 -16.55 -29.21
N VAL A 49 -52.58 -17.89 -29.29
CA VAL A 49 -52.20 -18.66 -30.49
C VAL A 49 -53.43 -19.15 -31.23
N VAL A 50 -54.44 -19.70 -30.54
CA VAL A 50 -55.65 -20.26 -31.19
C VAL A 50 -56.43 -19.21 -31.99
N ASP A 51 -56.55 -17.98 -31.45
CA ASP A 51 -57.24 -16.87 -32.13
C ASP A 51 -56.26 -15.99 -32.94
N ALA A 52 -55.03 -16.46 -33.18
CA ALA A 52 -53.96 -15.77 -33.92
C ALA A 52 -53.63 -14.33 -33.45
N ILE A 53 -53.93 -13.99 -32.19
CA ILE A 53 -53.83 -12.63 -31.65
C ILE A 53 -52.39 -12.10 -31.73
N LEU A 54 -51.39 -12.91 -31.35
CA LEU A 54 -49.99 -12.45 -31.39
C LEU A 54 -49.46 -12.27 -32.82
N ASP A 55 -49.88 -13.12 -33.75
CA ASP A 55 -49.48 -13.02 -35.16
C ASP A 55 -50.10 -11.78 -35.83
N ASP A 56 -51.39 -11.51 -35.59
CA ASP A 56 -52.07 -10.33 -36.12
C ASP A 56 -51.46 -9.04 -35.56
N LEU A 57 -51.27 -8.95 -34.24
CA LEU A 57 -50.64 -7.79 -33.60
C LEU A 57 -49.20 -7.59 -34.07
N THR A 58 -48.42 -8.66 -34.25
CA THR A 58 -47.04 -8.59 -34.75
C THR A 58 -46.99 -8.11 -36.21
N ARG A 59 -47.92 -8.60 -37.05
CA ARG A 59 -48.12 -8.13 -38.43
C ARG A 59 -48.49 -6.65 -38.46
N ALA A 60 -49.48 -6.24 -37.65
CA ALA A 60 -49.96 -4.86 -37.57
C ALA A 60 -48.87 -3.90 -37.07
N ALA A 61 -48.10 -4.29 -36.03
CA ALA A 61 -46.96 -3.50 -35.53
C ALA A 61 -45.85 -3.32 -36.60
N LYS A 62 -45.59 -4.34 -37.44
CA LYS A 62 -44.65 -4.27 -38.57
C LYS A 62 -45.25 -3.59 -39.82
N GLY A 63 -46.57 -3.40 -39.87
CA GLY A 63 -47.33 -2.88 -41.00
C GLY A 63 -47.08 -1.41 -41.34
N LYS A 64 -47.49 -1.00 -42.54
CA LYS A 64 -47.33 0.38 -43.04
C LYS A 64 -48.43 1.34 -42.54
N VAL A 65 -49.58 0.84 -42.12
CA VAL A 65 -50.71 1.66 -41.65
C VAL A 65 -50.45 2.18 -40.24
N VAL A 66 -50.59 3.50 -40.03
CA VAL A 66 -50.28 4.15 -38.75
C VAL A 66 -51.26 3.74 -37.64
N ALA A 67 -52.56 3.69 -37.95
CA ALA A 67 -53.60 3.32 -36.99
C ALA A 67 -53.45 1.87 -36.49
N GLU A 68 -53.12 0.93 -37.39
CA GLU A 68 -52.80 -0.46 -37.04
C GLU A 68 -51.56 -0.56 -36.14
N ARG A 69 -50.47 0.16 -36.46
CA ARG A 69 -49.26 0.19 -35.60
C ARG A 69 -49.55 0.74 -34.21
N GLU A 70 -50.30 1.85 -34.13
CA GLU A 70 -50.64 2.48 -32.86
C GLU A 70 -51.62 1.62 -32.02
N GLY A 71 -52.56 0.95 -32.69
CA GLY A 71 -53.44 -0.06 -32.09
C GLY A 71 -52.65 -1.25 -31.54
N ALA A 72 -51.77 -1.83 -32.35
CA ALA A 72 -50.98 -3.00 -31.96
C ALA A 72 -50.06 -2.73 -30.74
N ILE A 73 -49.35 -1.60 -30.74
CA ILE A 73 -48.48 -1.23 -29.60
C ILE A 73 -49.30 -0.89 -28.34
N ALA A 74 -50.48 -0.27 -28.48
CA ALA A 74 -51.38 -0.04 -27.33
C ALA A 74 -51.98 -1.36 -26.79
N ALA A 75 -52.25 -2.33 -27.66
CA ALA A 75 -52.64 -3.67 -27.24
C ALA A 75 -51.52 -4.44 -26.55
N PHE A 76 -50.27 -4.33 -27.01
CA PHE A 76 -49.13 -4.94 -26.30
C PHE A 76 -48.92 -4.35 -24.90
N ASP A 77 -48.95 -3.01 -24.75
CA ASP A 77 -48.89 -2.33 -23.44
C ASP A 77 -49.97 -2.88 -22.48
N GLU A 78 -51.22 -2.97 -22.94
CA GLU A 78 -52.33 -3.40 -22.10
C GLU A 78 -52.39 -4.93 -21.87
N LEU A 79 -51.91 -5.73 -22.82
CA LEU A 79 -51.72 -7.19 -22.65
C LEU A 79 -50.65 -7.46 -21.61
N PHE A 80 -49.48 -6.83 -21.69
CA PHE A 80 -48.41 -7.01 -20.72
C PHE A 80 -48.86 -6.56 -19.32
N ARG A 81 -49.60 -5.45 -19.21
CA ARG A 81 -50.13 -4.94 -17.94
C ARG A 81 -51.19 -5.84 -17.29
N LYS A 82 -52.01 -6.54 -18.07
CA LYS A 82 -53.12 -7.37 -17.56
C LYS A 82 -52.84 -8.86 -17.54
N LEU A 83 -51.85 -9.35 -18.27
CA LEU A 83 -51.39 -10.74 -18.19
C LEU A 83 -50.28 -10.91 -17.15
N ASP A 84 -50.25 -10.03 -16.14
CA ASP A 84 -49.44 -10.03 -14.93
C ASP A 84 -49.67 -11.30 -14.06
N LYS A 85 -49.14 -12.42 -14.58
CA LYS A 85 -49.06 -13.76 -13.99
C LYS A 85 -47.78 -14.41 -14.53
N ALA A 86 -47.00 -15.02 -13.64
CA ALA A 86 -45.91 -15.90 -14.06
C ALA A 86 -46.46 -17.01 -14.99
N GLY A 87 -45.74 -17.32 -16.08
CA GLY A 87 -46.18 -18.26 -17.11
C GLY A 87 -46.65 -17.62 -18.42
N ALA A 88 -46.82 -16.29 -18.48
CA ALA A 88 -47.11 -15.56 -19.72
C ALA A 88 -45.84 -15.12 -20.46
N ASP A 89 -44.75 -14.93 -19.74
CA ASP A 89 -43.43 -14.49 -20.21
C ASP A 89 -42.82 -15.33 -21.35
N PRO A 90 -42.96 -16.68 -21.45
CA PRO A 90 -42.39 -17.44 -22.56
C PRO A 90 -42.89 -17.00 -23.93
N TYR A 91 -44.12 -16.47 -23.99
CA TYR A 91 -44.80 -16.05 -25.22
C TYR A 91 -44.69 -14.54 -25.47
N LEU A 92 -44.56 -13.74 -24.40
CA LEU A 92 -44.54 -12.28 -24.48
C LEU A 92 -43.11 -11.73 -24.61
N VAL A 93 -42.11 -12.34 -23.95
CA VAL A 93 -40.69 -11.90 -23.98
C VAL A 93 -40.11 -11.87 -25.41
N PRO A 94 -40.36 -12.86 -26.30
CA PRO A 94 -39.89 -12.82 -27.69
C PRO A 94 -40.46 -11.67 -28.55
N LEU A 95 -41.46 -10.94 -28.07
CA LEU A 95 -42.02 -9.77 -28.76
C LEU A 95 -41.24 -8.48 -28.46
N LEU A 96 -40.33 -8.51 -27.48
CA LEU A 96 -39.53 -7.36 -27.04
C LEU A 96 -38.77 -6.66 -28.19
N PRO A 97 -38.09 -7.37 -29.13
CA PRO A 97 -37.44 -6.70 -30.27
C PRO A 97 -38.43 -5.99 -31.21
N VAL A 98 -39.63 -6.56 -31.42
CA VAL A 98 -40.68 -5.98 -32.27
C VAL A 98 -41.23 -4.68 -31.66
N VAL A 99 -41.42 -4.66 -30.33
CA VAL A 99 -41.85 -3.46 -29.60
C VAL A 99 -40.76 -2.39 -29.61
N LEU A 100 -39.51 -2.77 -29.30
CA LEU A 100 -38.38 -1.83 -29.23
C LEU A 100 -38.06 -1.16 -30.58
N ASP A 101 -38.25 -1.84 -31.71
CA ASP A 101 -38.04 -1.25 -33.04
C ASP A 101 -39.02 -0.10 -33.35
N ARG A 102 -40.16 0.00 -32.65
CA ARG A 102 -41.14 1.08 -32.84
C ARG A 102 -40.81 2.39 -32.11
N LEU A 103 -39.79 2.40 -31.24
CA LEU A 103 -39.29 3.61 -30.56
C LEU A 103 -38.74 4.69 -31.52
N GLN A 104 -38.59 4.35 -32.80
CA GLN A 104 -38.07 5.22 -33.85
C GLN A 104 -39.11 6.21 -34.42
N GLU A 105 -40.38 5.98 -34.13
CA GLU A 105 -41.49 6.89 -34.49
C GLU A 105 -41.28 8.29 -33.87
N SER A 106 -41.78 9.34 -34.54
CA SER A 106 -41.53 10.73 -34.13
C SER A 106 -42.52 11.71 -34.77
N GLY A 107 -42.62 12.93 -34.22
CA GLY A 107 -43.60 13.91 -34.65
C GLY A 107 -45.04 13.41 -34.44
N LYS A 108 -45.82 13.30 -35.51
CA LYS A 108 -47.24 12.89 -35.44
C LYS A 108 -47.46 11.43 -34.99
N THR A 109 -46.43 10.60 -34.99
CA THR A 109 -46.49 9.20 -34.52
C THR A 109 -45.80 8.98 -33.16
N ALA A 110 -45.43 10.04 -32.45
CA ALA A 110 -44.70 9.94 -31.17
C ALA A 110 -45.44 9.13 -30.09
N SER A 111 -46.78 9.08 -30.11
CA SER A 111 -47.60 8.24 -29.22
C SER A 111 -47.29 6.74 -29.34
N ILE A 112 -46.83 6.28 -30.51
CA ILE A 112 -46.41 4.88 -30.72
C ILE A 112 -45.11 4.61 -29.94
N ALA A 113 -44.17 5.56 -29.95
CA ALA A 113 -42.91 5.43 -29.20
C ALA A 113 -43.16 5.46 -27.68
N ASP A 114 -44.00 6.38 -27.18
CA ASP A 114 -44.39 6.47 -25.76
C ASP A 114 -45.01 5.17 -25.24
N ASN A 115 -45.88 4.54 -26.04
CA ASN A 115 -46.54 3.29 -25.67
C ASN A 115 -45.57 2.09 -25.79
N ALA A 116 -44.67 2.09 -26.79
CA ALA A 116 -43.65 1.05 -26.94
C ALA A 116 -42.66 1.04 -25.77
N GLU A 117 -42.26 2.21 -25.27
CA GLU A 117 -41.37 2.32 -24.11
C GLU A 117 -42.03 1.77 -22.84
N LYS A 118 -43.33 2.04 -22.64
CA LYS A 118 -44.11 1.50 -21.52
C LYS A 118 -44.25 -0.02 -21.59
N ALA A 119 -44.62 -0.53 -22.76
CA ALA A 119 -44.76 -1.96 -23.00
C ALA A 119 -43.43 -2.70 -22.72
N ALA A 120 -42.31 -2.21 -23.26
CA ALA A 120 -40.98 -2.81 -23.01
C ALA A 120 -40.57 -2.77 -21.53
N LYS A 121 -40.87 -1.67 -20.82
CA LYS A 121 -40.63 -1.54 -19.37
C LYS A 121 -41.49 -2.47 -18.53
N GLN A 122 -42.73 -2.76 -18.92
CA GLN A 122 -43.58 -3.73 -18.25
C GLN A 122 -43.07 -5.15 -18.48
N LEU A 123 -42.73 -5.50 -19.73
CA LEU A 123 -42.26 -6.83 -20.08
C LEU A 123 -40.99 -7.25 -19.32
N CYS A 124 -40.05 -6.32 -19.10
CA CYS A 124 -38.87 -6.57 -18.28
C CYS A 124 -39.18 -6.69 -16.78
N ARG A 125 -40.29 -6.12 -16.28
CA ARG A 125 -40.75 -6.27 -14.89
C ARG A 125 -41.51 -7.57 -14.64
N LEU A 126 -42.13 -8.14 -15.68
CA LEU A 126 -42.84 -9.42 -15.60
C LEU A 126 -41.90 -10.62 -15.41
N THR A 127 -40.61 -10.49 -15.76
CA THR A 127 -39.65 -11.60 -15.73
C THR A 127 -39.17 -11.87 -14.29
N PRO A 128 -39.36 -13.08 -13.72
CA PRO A 128 -38.77 -13.46 -12.44
C PRO A 128 -37.24 -13.43 -12.47
N PRO A 129 -36.53 -13.19 -11.34
CA PRO A 129 -35.07 -13.05 -11.33
C PRO A 129 -34.32 -14.22 -11.98
N GLU A 130 -34.68 -15.47 -11.66
CA GLU A 130 -34.04 -16.67 -12.22
C GLU A 130 -34.24 -16.84 -13.74
N LEU A 131 -35.23 -16.15 -14.34
CA LEU A 131 -35.51 -16.18 -15.78
C LEU A 131 -34.95 -14.95 -16.52
N ALA A 132 -34.40 -13.96 -15.79
CA ALA A 132 -33.82 -12.74 -16.35
C ALA A 132 -32.81 -12.99 -17.49
N PRO A 133 -31.93 -14.02 -17.46
CA PRO A 133 -31.01 -14.29 -18.57
C PRO A 133 -31.71 -14.49 -19.92
N LYS A 134 -32.87 -15.16 -19.98
CA LYS A 134 -33.61 -15.38 -21.24
C LYS A 134 -34.13 -14.04 -21.80
N THR A 135 -34.56 -13.11 -20.95
CA THR A 135 -34.96 -11.74 -21.34
C THR A 135 -33.76 -10.87 -21.70
N ILE A 136 -32.62 -11.04 -21.03
CA ILE A 136 -31.37 -10.33 -21.33
C ILE A 136 -30.86 -10.70 -22.74
N GLU A 137 -30.95 -11.95 -23.18
CA GLU A 137 -30.59 -12.31 -24.57
C GLU A 137 -31.45 -11.59 -25.62
N GLN A 138 -32.74 -11.39 -25.36
CA GLN A 138 -33.61 -10.62 -26.26
C GLN A 138 -33.24 -9.12 -26.30
N LEU A 139 -32.70 -8.58 -25.21
CA LEU A 139 -32.15 -7.22 -25.19
C LEU A 139 -30.84 -7.15 -25.98
N PHE A 140 -29.95 -8.15 -25.85
CA PHE A 140 -28.72 -8.21 -26.63
C PHE A 140 -28.98 -8.36 -28.13
N GLU A 141 -30.00 -9.10 -28.57
CA GLU A 141 -30.42 -9.14 -29.98
C GLU A 141 -30.66 -7.72 -30.54
N VAL A 142 -31.27 -6.84 -29.74
CA VAL A 142 -31.52 -5.44 -30.14
C VAL A 142 -30.25 -4.58 -30.10
N ILE A 143 -29.39 -4.79 -29.09
CA ILE A 143 -28.14 -4.04 -28.89
C ILE A 143 -27.10 -4.38 -29.96
N GLU A 144 -26.93 -5.66 -30.27
CA GLU A 144 -25.95 -6.19 -31.22
C GLU A 144 -26.49 -6.15 -32.67
N GLY A 145 -27.80 -6.36 -32.86
CA GLY A 145 -28.46 -6.38 -34.16
C GLY A 145 -28.54 -5.02 -34.87
N ASN A 146 -29.07 -5.03 -36.10
CA ASN A 146 -29.15 -3.84 -36.96
C ASN A 146 -30.39 -2.96 -36.66
N TYR A 147 -30.60 -2.65 -35.38
CA TYR A 147 -31.66 -1.76 -34.91
C TYR A 147 -31.18 -0.30 -34.82
N LYS A 148 -32.10 0.65 -34.97
CA LYS A 148 -31.78 2.09 -34.92
C LYS A 148 -31.48 2.57 -33.48
N TRP A 149 -30.77 3.69 -33.37
CA TRP A 149 -30.13 4.15 -32.13
C TRP A 149 -31.07 4.25 -30.91
N LYS A 150 -32.28 4.82 -31.01
CA LYS A 150 -33.19 4.92 -29.85
C LYS A 150 -33.57 3.55 -29.27
N SER A 151 -33.69 2.52 -30.11
CA SER A 151 -34.03 1.15 -29.70
C SER A 151 -32.88 0.52 -28.95
N LYS A 152 -31.63 0.73 -29.42
CA LYS A 152 -30.41 0.34 -28.70
C LYS A 152 -30.28 1.05 -27.35
N VAL A 153 -30.51 2.37 -27.30
CA VAL A 153 -30.47 3.16 -26.06
C VAL A 153 -31.51 2.66 -25.04
N CYS A 154 -32.74 2.38 -25.47
CA CYS A 154 -33.76 1.83 -24.57
C CYS A 154 -33.43 0.40 -24.13
N ALA A 155 -32.94 -0.47 -25.03
CA ALA A 155 -32.51 -1.81 -24.67
C ALA A 155 -31.38 -1.81 -23.63
N LEU A 156 -30.40 -0.92 -23.76
CA LEU A 156 -29.34 -0.69 -22.76
C LEU A 156 -29.91 -0.19 -21.42
N GLN A 157 -30.87 0.73 -21.44
CA GLN A 157 -31.54 1.21 -20.22
C GLN A 157 -32.33 0.11 -19.50
N LEU A 158 -32.97 -0.80 -20.24
CA LEU A 158 -33.65 -1.96 -19.69
C LEU A 158 -32.66 -2.99 -19.16
N LEU A 159 -31.55 -3.24 -19.87
CA LEU A 159 -30.49 -4.13 -19.41
C LEU A 159 -29.90 -3.67 -18.06
N ALA A 160 -29.71 -2.36 -17.89
CA ALA A 160 -29.23 -1.78 -16.64
C ALA A 160 -30.15 -2.04 -15.43
N THR A 161 -31.46 -2.29 -15.61
CA THR A 161 -32.35 -2.56 -14.46
C THR A 161 -32.10 -3.94 -13.85
N PHE A 162 -31.69 -4.93 -14.66
CA PHE A 162 -31.39 -6.28 -14.19
C PHE A 162 -30.21 -6.34 -13.22
N GLY A 163 -29.27 -5.38 -13.30
CA GLY A 163 -28.23 -5.18 -12.27
C GLY A 163 -28.76 -4.84 -10.87
N THR A 164 -30.06 -4.57 -10.72
CA THR A 164 -30.73 -4.40 -9.42
C THR A 164 -31.80 -5.45 -9.12
N SER A 165 -32.54 -5.94 -10.12
CA SER A 165 -33.61 -6.95 -9.94
C SER A 165 -33.16 -8.41 -10.00
N ALA A 166 -32.04 -8.71 -10.67
CA ALA A 166 -31.53 -10.07 -10.91
C ALA A 166 -30.02 -10.13 -10.70
N LYS A 167 -29.56 -9.68 -9.52
CA LYS A 167 -28.14 -9.44 -9.22
C LYS A 167 -27.27 -10.68 -9.42
N ASP A 168 -27.70 -11.81 -8.87
CA ASP A 168 -26.95 -13.07 -8.91
C ASP A 168 -26.81 -13.57 -10.36
N GLN A 169 -27.89 -13.50 -11.15
CA GLN A 169 -27.91 -13.97 -12.54
C GLN A 169 -27.05 -13.10 -13.44
N VAL A 170 -27.01 -11.78 -13.17
CA VAL A 170 -26.09 -10.86 -13.84
C VAL A 170 -24.64 -11.13 -13.39
N ALA A 171 -24.40 -11.48 -12.13
CA ALA A 171 -23.07 -11.81 -11.62
C ALA A 171 -22.51 -13.11 -12.24
N GLU A 172 -23.31 -14.18 -12.30
CA GLU A 172 -22.97 -15.47 -12.92
C GLU A 172 -22.48 -15.32 -14.38
N ARG A 173 -23.06 -14.37 -15.13
CA ARG A 173 -22.78 -14.13 -16.56
C ARG A 173 -22.06 -12.81 -16.85
N LEU A 174 -21.49 -12.16 -15.84
CA LEU A 174 -20.85 -10.85 -15.99
C LEU A 174 -19.65 -10.90 -16.97
N SER A 175 -18.96 -12.05 -17.02
CA SER A 175 -17.92 -12.42 -18.00
C SER A 175 -18.37 -12.39 -19.45
N GLU A 176 -19.64 -12.67 -19.71
CA GLU A 176 -20.24 -12.71 -21.04
C GLU A 176 -20.83 -11.33 -21.39
N TYR A 177 -21.62 -10.77 -20.47
CA TYR A 177 -22.41 -9.57 -20.71
C TYR A 177 -21.56 -8.31 -20.88
N VAL A 178 -20.51 -8.12 -20.06
CA VAL A 178 -19.71 -6.89 -20.10
C VAL A 178 -18.89 -6.79 -21.40
N PRO A 179 -18.20 -7.84 -21.89
CA PRO A 179 -17.52 -7.77 -23.18
C PRO A 179 -18.45 -7.49 -24.37
N ARG A 180 -19.67 -8.05 -24.40
CA ARG A 180 -20.67 -7.81 -25.47
C ARG A 180 -21.03 -6.32 -25.62
N LEU A 181 -21.02 -5.55 -24.52
CA LEU A 181 -21.27 -4.10 -24.55
C LEU A 181 -20.11 -3.27 -25.15
N THR A 182 -18.91 -3.84 -25.32
CA THR A 182 -17.71 -3.09 -25.81
C THR A 182 -17.94 -2.45 -27.18
N ALA A 183 -18.69 -3.12 -28.07
CA ALA A 183 -19.01 -2.58 -29.39
C ALA A 183 -19.91 -1.33 -29.28
N SER A 184 -20.93 -1.37 -28.41
CA SER A 184 -21.83 -0.23 -28.16
C SER A 184 -21.14 0.93 -27.45
N MET A 185 -20.17 0.66 -26.56
CA MET A 185 -19.33 1.69 -25.94
C MET A 185 -18.45 2.45 -26.95
N ARG A 186 -18.20 1.86 -28.12
CA ARG A 186 -17.42 2.44 -29.24
C ARG A 186 -18.27 2.86 -30.43
N ASP A 187 -19.59 2.92 -30.25
CA ASP A 187 -20.50 3.36 -31.30
C ASP A 187 -20.23 4.84 -31.68
N THR A 188 -20.39 5.17 -32.95
CA THR A 188 -20.22 6.55 -33.45
C THR A 188 -21.30 7.50 -32.94
N LYS A 189 -22.45 6.97 -32.49
CA LYS A 189 -23.52 7.74 -31.87
C LYS A 189 -23.26 7.88 -30.36
N SER A 190 -22.91 9.09 -29.93
CA SER A 190 -22.52 9.38 -28.53
C SER A 190 -23.59 9.03 -27.49
N GLU A 191 -24.87 9.07 -27.84
CA GLU A 191 -25.97 8.63 -26.96
C GLU A 191 -25.97 7.11 -26.73
N ILE A 192 -25.56 6.30 -27.71
CA ILE A 192 -25.37 4.85 -27.54
C ILE A 192 -24.14 4.60 -26.67
N ALA A 193 -23.01 5.21 -27.02
CA ALA A 193 -21.75 5.04 -26.28
C ALA A 193 -21.88 5.40 -24.79
N SER A 194 -22.45 6.58 -24.47
CA SER A 194 -22.66 7.02 -23.09
C SER A 194 -23.66 6.15 -22.33
N GLN A 195 -24.71 5.64 -23.00
CA GLN A 195 -25.65 4.73 -22.35
C GLN A 195 -25.04 3.34 -22.14
N ALA A 196 -24.19 2.86 -23.05
CA ALA A 196 -23.50 1.58 -22.91
C ALA A 196 -22.48 1.61 -21.76
N GLU A 197 -21.73 2.70 -21.59
CA GLU A 197 -20.83 2.91 -20.45
C GLU A 197 -21.60 2.88 -19.12
N LYS A 198 -22.70 3.64 -19.01
CA LYS A 198 -23.58 3.62 -17.82
C LYS A 198 -24.16 2.24 -17.53
N THR A 199 -24.51 1.49 -18.58
CA THR A 199 -25.07 0.13 -18.47
C THR A 199 -24.00 -0.84 -17.99
N GLY A 200 -22.77 -0.78 -18.52
CA GLY A 200 -21.64 -1.57 -18.04
C GLY A 200 -21.33 -1.31 -16.57
N ILE A 201 -21.36 -0.04 -16.13
CA ILE A 201 -21.20 0.33 -14.71
C ILE A 201 -22.34 -0.26 -13.86
N ALA A 202 -23.59 -0.14 -14.31
CA ALA A 202 -24.76 -0.67 -13.60
C ALA A 202 -24.74 -2.20 -13.46
N LEU A 203 -24.27 -2.94 -14.48
CA LEU A 203 -24.07 -4.38 -14.39
C LEU A 203 -22.91 -4.72 -13.44
N CYS A 204 -21.77 -4.06 -13.56
CA CYS A 204 -20.62 -4.30 -12.67
C CYS A 204 -20.87 -3.92 -11.19
N HIS A 205 -21.92 -3.16 -10.86
CA HIS A 205 -22.31 -2.92 -9.47
C HIS A 205 -22.87 -4.17 -8.75
N VAL A 206 -23.10 -5.30 -9.41
CA VAL A 206 -23.42 -6.57 -8.73
C VAL A 206 -22.21 -7.23 -8.03
N LEU A 207 -20.98 -6.76 -8.30
CA LEU A 207 -19.77 -7.29 -7.67
C LEU A 207 -19.83 -7.17 -6.15
N THR A 208 -19.68 -8.29 -5.44
CA THR A 208 -19.76 -8.32 -3.97
C THR A 208 -18.51 -7.74 -3.30
N ASN A 209 -17.39 -7.70 -4.02
CA ASN A 209 -16.09 -7.29 -3.51
C ASN A 209 -15.96 -5.74 -3.46
N PRO A 210 -15.88 -5.12 -2.26
CA PRO A 210 -15.77 -3.68 -2.09
C PRO A 210 -14.37 -3.14 -2.41
N ASP A 211 -13.35 -4.01 -2.51
CA ASP A 211 -12.01 -3.61 -2.94
C ASP A 211 -12.01 -3.22 -4.43
N ILE A 212 -13.00 -3.67 -5.21
CA ILE A 212 -13.15 -3.37 -6.65
C ILE A 212 -14.25 -2.35 -6.96
N GLN A 213 -15.34 -2.30 -6.18
CA GLN A 213 -16.45 -1.36 -6.41
C GLN A 213 -16.02 0.10 -6.73
N PRO A 214 -15.03 0.70 -6.04
CA PRO A 214 -14.53 2.05 -6.35
C PRO A 214 -13.87 2.22 -7.73
N PHE A 215 -13.48 1.10 -8.35
CA PHE A 215 -12.74 1.01 -9.61
C PHE A 215 -13.61 0.56 -10.79
N VAL A 216 -14.86 0.14 -10.54
CA VAL A 216 -15.83 -0.23 -11.59
C VAL A 216 -15.91 0.82 -12.72
N PRO A 217 -15.97 2.14 -12.45
CA PRO A 217 -15.95 3.15 -13.52
C PRO A 217 -14.66 3.12 -14.35
N ASP A 218 -13.50 2.94 -13.72
CA ASP A 218 -12.20 2.88 -14.41
C ASP A 218 -12.09 1.60 -15.26
N LEU A 219 -12.56 0.46 -14.73
CA LEU A 219 -12.58 -0.83 -15.40
C LEU A 219 -13.41 -0.77 -16.68
N VAL A 220 -14.65 -0.27 -16.59
CA VAL A 220 -15.55 -0.11 -17.75
C VAL A 220 -14.97 0.90 -18.75
N LYS A 221 -14.41 2.01 -18.27
CA LYS A 221 -13.76 3.01 -19.14
C LYS A 221 -12.55 2.46 -19.89
N CYS A 222 -11.75 1.58 -19.27
CA CYS A 222 -10.65 0.86 -19.93
C CYS A 222 -11.11 -0.13 -21.01
N MET A 223 -12.38 -0.55 -21.00
CA MET A 223 -12.95 -1.37 -22.07
C MET A 223 -13.37 -0.51 -23.27
N ALA A 224 -13.94 0.67 -23.02
CA ALA A 224 -14.22 1.68 -24.03
C ALA A 224 -12.91 2.21 -24.67
N ASP A 225 -12.03 2.82 -23.86
CA ASP A 225 -10.79 3.48 -24.29
C ASP A 225 -9.53 2.83 -23.68
N PRO A 226 -8.73 2.10 -24.48
CA PRO A 226 -7.47 1.50 -24.03
C PRO A 226 -6.43 2.50 -23.51
N SER A 227 -6.50 3.79 -23.87
CA SER A 227 -5.52 4.79 -23.43
C SER A 227 -5.53 5.02 -21.91
N THR A 228 -6.62 4.64 -21.25
CA THR A 228 -6.83 4.80 -19.81
C THR A 228 -6.23 3.67 -18.95
N VAL A 229 -5.80 2.56 -19.58
CA VAL A 229 -5.26 1.36 -18.90
C VAL A 229 -4.09 1.67 -17.94
N PRO A 230 -3.08 2.49 -18.30
CA PRO A 230 -1.98 2.83 -17.38
C PRO A 230 -2.45 3.52 -16.08
N ALA A 231 -3.45 4.39 -16.18
CA ALA A 231 -3.99 5.11 -15.03
C ALA A 231 -4.80 4.18 -14.12
N ALA A 232 -5.64 3.31 -14.71
CA ALA A 232 -6.40 2.32 -13.97
C ALA A 232 -5.48 1.31 -13.26
N ILE A 233 -4.45 0.79 -13.93
CA ILE A 233 -3.47 -0.13 -13.31
C ILE A 233 -2.71 0.54 -12.17
N LYS A 234 -2.27 1.80 -12.33
CA LYS A 234 -1.65 2.55 -11.23
C LYS A 234 -2.59 2.62 -10.02
N ARG A 235 -3.85 3.01 -10.25
CA ARG A 235 -4.87 3.15 -9.20
C ARG A 235 -5.23 1.82 -8.54
N LEU A 236 -5.33 0.73 -9.30
CA LEU A 236 -5.67 -0.60 -8.80
C LEU A 236 -4.50 -1.23 -8.02
N SER A 237 -3.24 -0.94 -8.40
CA SER A 237 -2.03 -1.47 -7.76
C SER A 237 -1.79 -0.92 -6.34
N SER A 238 -2.32 0.27 -6.01
CA SER A 238 -2.25 0.84 -4.65
C SER A 238 -3.40 0.39 -3.74
N THR A 239 -4.31 -0.44 -4.23
CA THR A 239 -5.43 -0.99 -3.46
C THR A 239 -4.94 -2.02 -2.44
N VAL A 240 -5.62 -2.06 -1.30
CA VAL A 240 -5.46 -3.10 -0.28
C VAL A 240 -6.47 -4.19 -0.61
N TRP A 241 -5.97 -5.38 -0.93
CA TRP A 241 -6.81 -6.53 -1.29
C TRP A 241 -7.01 -7.37 -0.02
N VAL A 242 -8.16 -7.22 0.60
CA VAL A 242 -8.50 -7.91 1.86
C VAL A 242 -9.37 -9.12 1.57
N ARG A 243 -10.31 -8.98 0.63
CA ARG A 243 -11.33 -10.00 0.38
C ARG A 243 -10.88 -11.08 -0.60
N GLU A 244 -11.58 -12.20 -0.51
CA GLU A 244 -11.51 -13.25 -1.52
C GLU A 244 -11.90 -12.72 -2.91
N VAL A 245 -11.21 -13.23 -3.92
CA VAL A 245 -11.41 -12.87 -5.32
C VAL A 245 -12.37 -13.88 -5.95
N ASP A 246 -13.64 -13.46 -6.10
CA ASP A 246 -14.72 -14.28 -6.67
C ASP A 246 -14.68 -14.36 -8.22
N GLY A 247 -15.46 -15.28 -8.79
CA GLY A 247 -15.53 -15.46 -10.25
C GLY A 247 -15.98 -14.21 -11.01
N PRO A 248 -17.07 -13.54 -10.59
CA PRO A 248 -17.51 -12.27 -11.18
C PRO A 248 -16.43 -11.18 -11.12
N THR A 249 -15.62 -11.13 -10.06
CA THR A 249 -14.46 -10.25 -9.98
C THR A 249 -13.43 -10.54 -11.07
N LEU A 250 -12.95 -11.79 -11.19
CA LEU A 250 -11.93 -12.14 -12.18
C LEU A 250 -12.43 -11.88 -13.60
N ALA A 251 -13.69 -12.19 -13.86
CA ALA A 251 -14.36 -11.91 -15.13
C ALA A 251 -14.22 -10.45 -15.60
N VAL A 252 -14.30 -9.47 -14.69
CA VAL A 252 -14.19 -8.04 -15.02
C VAL A 252 -12.73 -7.56 -15.02
N VAL A 253 -11.89 -8.07 -14.10
CA VAL A 253 -10.51 -7.58 -13.93
C VAL A 253 -9.54 -8.22 -14.95
N VAL A 254 -9.69 -9.50 -15.29
CA VAL A 254 -8.78 -10.21 -16.21
C VAL A 254 -8.69 -9.55 -17.59
N PRO A 255 -9.78 -9.09 -18.24
CA PRO A 255 -9.69 -8.33 -19.49
C PRO A 255 -8.85 -7.04 -19.41
N LEU A 256 -8.82 -6.36 -18.26
CA LEU A 256 -7.91 -5.24 -18.03
C LEU A 256 -6.45 -5.73 -17.93
N LEU A 257 -6.21 -6.80 -17.16
CA LEU A 257 -4.87 -7.37 -16.97
C LEU A 257 -4.26 -7.87 -18.29
N THR A 258 -5.02 -8.57 -19.12
CA THR A 258 -4.56 -9.02 -20.45
C THR A 258 -4.14 -7.85 -21.34
N ARG A 259 -4.88 -6.72 -21.30
CA ARG A 259 -4.49 -5.49 -22.02
C ARG A 259 -3.26 -4.83 -21.41
N ALA A 260 -3.15 -4.80 -20.09
CA ALA A 260 -2.03 -4.17 -19.38
C ALA A 260 -0.72 -4.96 -19.49
N LEU A 261 -0.77 -6.29 -19.54
CA LEU A 261 0.34 -7.15 -19.98
C LEU A 261 0.74 -6.88 -21.44
N GLY A 262 -0.22 -6.41 -22.25
CA GLY A 262 -0.04 -5.99 -23.64
C GLY A 262 0.83 -4.74 -23.81
N GLU A 263 0.82 -3.84 -22.82
CA GLU A 263 1.45 -2.51 -22.87
C GLU A 263 2.99 -2.52 -22.96
N ARG A 264 3.56 -1.39 -23.42
CA ARG A 264 5.02 -1.20 -23.58
C ARG A 264 5.70 -0.48 -22.40
N GLY A 265 4.93 0.11 -21.49
CA GLY A 265 5.47 0.87 -20.37
C GLY A 265 6.00 -0.04 -19.25
N ASN A 266 7.30 0.01 -18.96
CA ASN A 266 7.95 -0.81 -17.91
C ASN A 266 7.25 -0.73 -16.54
N ILE A 267 6.79 0.47 -16.14
CA ILE A 267 6.05 0.70 -14.89
C ILE A 267 4.72 -0.06 -14.89
N VAL A 268 3.96 0.02 -15.99
CA VAL A 268 2.67 -0.65 -16.15
C VAL A 268 2.86 -2.16 -16.20
N GLN A 269 3.88 -2.66 -16.90
CA GLN A 269 4.22 -4.09 -16.92
C GLN A 269 4.54 -4.60 -15.51
N ARG A 270 5.43 -3.93 -14.76
CA ARG A 270 5.77 -4.28 -13.36
C ARG A 270 4.52 -4.28 -12.48
N GLN A 271 3.72 -3.22 -12.52
CA GLN A 271 2.49 -3.12 -11.73
C GLN A 271 1.47 -4.21 -12.09
N SER A 272 1.28 -4.52 -13.37
CA SER A 272 0.34 -5.54 -13.84
C SER A 272 0.75 -6.93 -13.38
N VAL A 273 2.04 -7.26 -13.52
CA VAL A 273 2.61 -8.54 -13.10
C VAL A 273 2.50 -8.72 -11.58
N VAL A 274 2.87 -7.71 -10.79
CA VAL A 274 2.69 -7.73 -9.33
C VAL A 274 1.20 -7.85 -8.97
N LEU A 275 0.32 -7.13 -9.64
CA LEU A 275 -1.12 -7.19 -9.40
C LEU A 275 -1.71 -8.59 -9.68
N ILE A 276 -1.33 -9.22 -10.79
CA ILE A 276 -1.71 -10.62 -11.12
C ILE A 276 -1.27 -11.57 -10.02
N THR A 277 -0.01 -11.47 -9.58
CA THR A 277 0.55 -12.28 -8.49
C THR A 277 -0.31 -12.19 -7.21
N ASN A 278 -0.88 -11.04 -6.90
CA ASN A 278 -1.66 -10.89 -5.66
C ASN A 278 -3.12 -11.28 -5.84
N LEU A 279 -3.72 -11.01 -7.01
CA LEU A 279 -5.07 -11.47 -7.33
C LEU A 279 -5.16 -12.99 -7.32
N PHE A 280 -4.25 -13.69 -8.02
CA PHE A 280 -4.27 -15.16 -8.07
C PHE A 280 -3.87 -15.83 -6.73
N LYS A 281 -3.20 -15.10 -5.81
CA LYS A 281 -2.99 -15.54 -4.42
C LYS A 281 -4.26 -15.46 -3.55
N LEU A 282 -5.31 -14.79 -4.00
CA LEU A 282 -6.57 -14.59 -3.26
C LEU A 282 -7.76 -15.36 -3.86
N VAL A 283 -7.53 -16.15 -4.91
CA VAL A 283 -8.53 -17.07 -5.49
C VAL A 283 -8.46 -18.40 -4.73
N ARG A 284 -9.54 -18.82 -4.05
CA ARG A 284 -9.56 -20.11 -3.33
C ARG A 284 -9.93 -21.32 -4.20
N SER A 285 -10.70 -21.11 -5.27
CA SER A 285 -11.09 -22.18 -6.19
C SER A 285 -10.02 -22.39 -7.26
N SER A 286 -9.35 -23.55 -7.24
CA SER A 286 -8.37 -23.92 -8.26
C SER A 286 -8.97 -23.99 -9.66
N ASP A 287 -10.23 -24.41 -9.78
CA ASP A 287 -10.95 -24.50 -11.06
C ASP A 287 -11.21 -23.10 -11.65
N LEU A 288 -11.57 -22.13 -10.80
CA LEU A 288 -11.75 -20.73 -11.20
C LEU A 288 -10.42 -20.08 -11.61
N ALA A 289 -9.33 -20.37 -10.89
CA ALA A 289 -7.99 -19.92 -11.30
C ALA A 289 -7.59 -20.53 -12.65
N ALA A 290 -7.89 -21.82 -12.87
CA ALA A 290 -7.63 -22.52 -14.12
C ALA A 290 -8.44 -21.95 -15.31
N LEU A 291 -9.69 -21.51 -15.09
CA LEU A 291 -10.53 -20.87 -16.11
C LEU A 291 -9.92 -19.56 -16.64
N HIS A 292 -9.34 -18.74 -15.76
CA HIS A 292 -8.81 -17.42 -16.14
C HIS A 292 -7.31 -17.39 -16.46
N ALA A 293 -6.52 -18.38 -16.03
CA ALA A 293 -5.08 -18.46 -16.30
C ALA A 293 -4.70 -18.35 -17.79
N PRO A 294 -5.40 -18.99 -18.77
CA PRO A 294 -5.06 -18.89 -20.19
C PRO A 294 -5.08 -17.48 -20.77
N ALA A 295 -5.84 -16.56 -20.17
CA ALA A 295 -5.94 -15.17 -20.63
C ALA A 295 -4.77 -14.28 -20.17
N VAL A 296 -4.04 -14.68 -19.11
CA VAL A 296 -2.92 -13.90 -18.55
C VAL A 296 -1.55 -14.53 -18.81
N LEU A 297 -1.45 -15.87 -18.79
CA LEU A 297 -0.16 -16.58 -18.92
C LEU A 297 0.65 -16.17 -20.17
N PRO A 298 0.09 -16.08 -21.40
CA PRO A 298 0.87 -15.70 -22.58
C PRO A 298 1.47 -14.27 -22.49
N GLY A 299 0.77 -13.36 -21.81
CA GLY A 299 1.25 -11.99 -21.58
C GLY A 299 2.39 -11.94 -20.57
N ILE A 300 2.34 -12.79 -19.53
CA ILE A 300 3.41 -12.93 -18.53
C ILE A 300 4.66 -13.55 -19.17
N GLU A 301 4.51 -14.65 -19.91
CA GLU A 301 5.62 -15.34 -20.61
C GLU A 301 6.34 -14.39 -21.57
N ARG A 302 5.60 -13.61 -22.36
CA ARG A 302 6.16 -12.57 -23.22
C ARG A 302 6.99 -11.54 -22.44
N ILE A 303 6.59 -11.16 -21.22
CA ILE A 303 7.34 -10.23 -20.37
C ILE A 303 8.62 -10.90 -19.83
N ILE A 304 8.58 -12.17 -19.44
CA ILE A 304 9.79 -12.94 -19.03
C ILE A 304 10.85 -12.93 -20.15
N GLU A 305 10.43 -13.11 -21.40
CA GLU A 305 11.35 -13.14 -22.54
C GLU A 305 11.84 -11.75 -22.99
N SER A 306 10.96 -10.74 -23.00
CA SER A 306 11.20 -9.45 -23.68
C SER A 306 11.51 -8.25 -22.79
N ALA A 307 11.29 -8.32 -21.47
CA ALA A 307 11.49 -7.16 -20.59
C ALA A 307 12.99 -6.84 -20.39
N ALA A 308 13.36 -5.59 -20.69
CA ALA A 308 14.75 -5.12 -20.64
C ALA A 308 15.38 -5.17 -19.23
N PHE A 309 14.56 -5.01 -18.18
CA PHE A 309 15.00 -4.99 -16.80
C PHE A 309 14.91 -6.38 -16.16
N PRO A 310 16.00 -6.93 -15.56
CA PRO A 310 15.98 -8.23 -14.89
C PRO A 310 14.93 -8.34 -13.78
N GLU A 311 14.70 -7.27 -13.02
CA GLU A 311 13.71 -7.20 -11.94
C GLU A 311 12.29 -7.51 -12.44
N ILE A 312 11.88 -6.92 -13.57
CA ILE A 312 10.55 -7.16 -14.17
C ILE A 312 10.40 -8.61 -14.61
N ARG A 313 11.46 -9.24 -15.12
CA ARG A 313 11.47 -10.66 -15.48
C ARG A 313 11.32 -11.56 -14.26
N ALA A 314 12.04 -11.27 -13.17
CA ALA A 314 11.91 -12.01 -11.91
C ALA A 314 10.48 -11.92 -11.31
N PHE A 315 9.85 -10.73 -11.35
CA PHE A 315 8.44 -10.60 -10.96
C PHE A 315 7.50 -11.39 -11.88
N ALA A 316 7.79 -11.45 -13.19
CA ALA A 316 6.98 -12.20 -14.14
C ALA A 316 7.13 -13.72 -13.97
N GLU A 317 8.32 -14.20 -13.61
CA GLU A 317 8.55 -15.58 -13.19
C GLU A 317 7.79 -15.93 -11.90
N GLU A 318 7.76 -15.03 -10.90
CA GLU A 318 6.93 -15.23 -9.69
C GLU A 318 5.43 -15.24 -10.02
N ALA A 319 4.97 -14.34 -10.91
CA ALA A 319 3.58 -14.28 -11.34
C ALA A 319 3.16 -15.56 -12.07
N LYS A 320 3.99 -16.04 -13.01
CA LYS A 320 3.77 -17.32 -13.69
C LYS A 320 3.68 -18.46 -12.69
N LYS A 321 4.68 -18.60 -11.81
CA LYS A 321 4.69 -19.64 -10.77
C LYS A 321 3.47 -19.57 -9.85
N THR A 322 2.99 -18.37 -9.54
CA THR A 322 1.81 -18.14 -8.72
C THR A 322 0.55 -18.60 -9.45
N VAL A 323 0.32 -18.15 -10.69
CA VAL A 323 -0.83 -18.57 -11.51
C VAL A 323 -0.81 -20.08 -11.76
N ASP A 324 0.37 -20.66 -11.97
CA ASP A 324 0.56 -22.09 -12.14
C ASP A 324 0.29 -22.89 -10.85
N ALA A 325 0.63 -22.36 -9.67
CA ALA A 325 0.30 -22.97 -8.38
C ALA A 325 -1.18 -22.83 -8.03
N SER A 326 -1.82 -21.69 -8.32
CA SER A 326 -3.24 -21.47 -8.03
C SER A 326 -4.19 -22.39 -8.82
N LYS A 327 -3.72 -23.03 -9.91
CA LYS A 327 -4.48 -24.06 -10.66
C LYS A 327 -4.10 -25.50 -10.27
N GLU A 328 -3.10 -25.71 -9.41
CA GLU A 328 -2.78 -27.06 -8.94
C GLU A 328 -3.95 -27.61 -8.10
N GLY A 329 -4.32 -28.87 -8.36
CA GLY A 329 -5.52 -29.49 -7.78
C GLY A 329 -6.84 -29.20 -8.50
N ALA A 330 -6.86 -28.34 -9.53
CA ALA A 330 -8.05 -28.17 -10.38
C ALA A 330 -8.42 -29.49 -11.08
N GLN A 331 -9.71 -29.82 -11.14
CA GLN A 331 -10.17 -30.97 -11.91
C GLN A 331 -10.26 -30.56 -13.38
N VAL A 332 -9.33 -31.06 -14.21
CA VAL A 332 -9.21 -30.64 -15.63
C VAL A 332 -10.15 -31.45 -16.54
N PRO A 333 -10.84 -30.80 -17.49
CA PRO A 333 -10.96 -29.36 -17.66
C PRO A 333 -11.89 -28.78 -16.59
N ALA A 334 -11.58 -27.59 -16.08
CA ALA A 334 -12.47 -26.84 -15.19
C ALA A 334 -13.85 -26.84 -15.84
N VAL A 335 -14.79 -27.55 -15.22
CA VAL A 335 -16.07 -27.85 -15.87
C VAL A 335 -16.78 -26.53 -16.02
N ASP A 336 -16.90 -26.06 -17.26
CA ASP A 336 -17.63 -24.84 -17.55
C ASP A 336 -19.01 -24.99 -16.94
N HIS A 337 -19.30 -24.21 -15.89
CA HIS A 337 -20.54 -24.35 -15.17
C HIS A 337 -21.76 -24.14 -16.10
N LEU A 338 -21.58 -23.48 -17.26
CA LEU A 338 -22.60 -23.36 -18.31
C LEU A 338 -22.81 -24.67 -19.09
N SER A 339 -21.79 -25.52 -19.23
CA SER A 339 -21.88 -26.80 -19.95
C SER A 339 -22.75 -27.82 -19.20
N GLU A 340 -22.52 -28.00 -17.90
CA GLU A 340 -23.42 -28.75 -17.02
C GLU A 340 -24.80 -28.10 -16.92
N ALA A 341 -24.92 -26.77 -17.08
CA ALA A 341 -26.22 -26.08 -17.02
C ALA A 341 -27.10 -26.52 -18.18
N ALA A 342 -26.50 -26.65 -19.37
CA ALA A 342 -27.17 -27.13 -20.57
C ALA A 342 -27.51 -28.63 -20.48
N GLU A 343 -26.76 -29.44 -19.72
CA GLU A 343 -27.12 -30.84 -19.47
C GLU A 343 -28.25 -30.98 -18.44
N ASP A 344 -28.17 -30.27 -17.31
CA ASP A 344 -29.24 -30.24 -16.32
C ASP A 344 -30.54 -29.60 -16.90
N GLU A 345 -30.45 -28.57 -17.76
CA GLU A 345 -31.60 -27.99 -18.50
C GLU A 345 -32.21 -29.01 -19.48
N LYS A 346 -31.41 -29.71 -20.30
CA LYS A 346 -31.91 -30.77 -21.20
C LYS A 346 -32.59 -31.90 -20.42
N ARG A 347 -32.02 -32.28 -19.28
CA ARG A 347 -32.58 -33.30 -18.39
C ARG A 347 -33.89 -32.84 -17.78
N ALA A 348 -33.92 -31.63 -17.20
CA ALA A 348 -35.12 -31.04 -16.63
C ALA A 348 -36.24 -30.91 -17.68
N PHE A 349 -35.92 -30.51 -18.91
CA PHE A 349 -36.87 -30.45 -20.01
C PHE A 349 -37.46 -31.84 -20.32
N THR A 350 -36.62 -32.85 -20.50
CA THR A 350 -37.05 -34.22 -20.84
C THR A 350 -37.90 -34.84 -19.72
N GLU A 351 -37.49 -34.69 -18.46
CA GLU A 351 -38.25 -35.20 -17.31
C GLU A 351 -39.60 -34.48 -17.14
N THR A 352 -39.63 -33.15 -17.28
CA THR A 352 -40.86 -32.35 -17.15
C THR A 352 -41.83 -32.61 -18.31
N GLN A 353 -41.34 -32.69 -19.55
CA GLN A 353 -42.15 -33.05 -20.73
C GLN A 353 -42.79 -34.43 -20.57
N GLY A 354 -42.05 -35.41 -20.03
CA GLY A 354 -42.55 -36.75 -19.75
C GLY A 354 -43.60 -36.81 -18.62
N LEU A 355 -43.49 -35.95 -17.61
CA LEU A 355 -44.49 -35.81 -16.55
C LEU A 355 -45.77 -35.13 -17.05
N VAL A 356 -45.64 -34.04 -17.81
CA VAL A 356 -46.79 -33.34 -18.41
C VAL A 356 -47.53 -34.23 -19.41
N ALA A 357 -46.82 -35.03 -20.22
CA ALA A 357 -47.45 -35.97 -21.16
C ALA A 357 -48.32 -37.03 -20.46
N LYS A 358 -47.91 -37.48 -19.26
CA LYS A 358 -48.70 -38.40 -18.43
C LYS A 358 -49.92 -37.72 -17.81
N ALA A 359 -49.82 -36.44 -17.47
CA ALA A 359 -50.91 -35.64 -16.90
C ALA A 359 -51.98 -35.26 -17.93
N SER A 360 -51.57 -34.87 -19.15
CA SER A 360 -52.45 -34.37 -20.21
C SER A 360 -53.01 -35.45 -21.14
N GLY A 361 -52.49 -36.69 -21.06
CA GLY A 361 -52.93 -37.81 -21.90
C GLY A 361 -52.42 -37.79 -23.35
N GLY A 362 -51.44 -36.94 -23.68
CA GLY A 362 -50.88 -36.80 -25.02
C GLY A 362 -49.52 -36.11 -25.02
N LYS A 363 -48.80 -36.14 -26.15
CA LYS A 363 -47.53 -35.40 -26.28
C LYS A 363 -47.79 -33.88 -26.24
N PRO A 364 -47.00 -33.09 -25.50
CA PRO A 364 -47.05 -31.63 -25.54
C PRO A 364 -46.97 -31.07 -26.97
N ASP A 365 -47.67 -29.96 -27.22
CA ASP A 365 -47.61 -29.21 -28.47
C ASP A 365 -46.55 -28.09 -28.42
N ALA A 366 -46.34 -27.39 -29.53
CA ALA A 366 -45.33 -26.33 -29.62
C ALA A 366 -45.56 -25.19 -28.61
N PHE A 367 -46.82 -24.92 -28.24
CA PHE A 367 -47.16 -23.97 -27.19
C PHE A 367 -46.65 -24.47 -25.82
N ALA A 368 -46.96 -25.72 -25.46
CA ALA A 368 -46.49 -26.32 -24.23
C ALA A 368 -44.95 -26.45 -24.16
N ASP A 369 -44.28 -26.85 -25.25
CA ASP A 369 -42.81 -26.98 -25.30
C ASP A 369 -42.10 -25.65 -25.00
N GLN A 370 -42.68 -24.50 -25.39
CA GLN A 370 -42.11 -23.18 -25.11
C GLN A 370 -42.16 -22.82 -23.62
N ALA A 371 -43.25 -23.15 -22.91
CA ALA A 371 -43.31 -23.01 -21.45
C ALA A 371 -42.41 -24.03 -20.73
N LEU A 372 -42.33 -25.27 -21.22
CA LEU A 372 -41.47 -26.31 -20.66
C LEU A 372 -39.97 -25.95 -20.74
N SER A 373 -39.55 -25.22 -21.78
CA SER A 373 -38.18 -24.69 -21.89
C SER A 373 -37.84 -23.70 -20.77
N TYR A 374 -38.78 -22.83 -20.39
CA TYR A 374 -38.60 -21.88 -19.29
C TYR A 374 -38.59 -22.61 -17.92
N VAL A 375 -39.48 -23.59 -17.72
CA VAL A 375 -39.48 -24.44 -16.51
C VAL A 375 -38.17 -25.20 -16.35
N ALA A 376 -37.66 -25.81 -17.42
CA ALA A 376 -36.40 -26.54 -17.41
C ALA A 376 -35.21 -25.66 -17.03
N TYR A 377 -35.19 -24.43 -17.55
CA TYR A 377 -34.18 -23.43 -17.23
C TYR A 377 -34.24 -23.01 -15.75
N ALA A 378 -35.44 -22.71 -15.23
CA ALA A 378 -35.63 -22.37 -13.81
C ALA A 378 -35.21 -23.50 -12.87
N ILE A 379 -35.58 -24.75 -13.18
CA ILE A 379 -35.21 -25.94 -12.38
C ILE A 379 -33.69 -26.12 -12.32
N SER A 380 -32.99 -25.95 -13.45
CA SER A 380 -31.53 -26.02 -13.51
C SER A 380 -30.89 -24.99 -12.59
N HIS A 381 -31.28 -23.71 -12.69
CA HIS A 381 -30.73 -22.63 -11.87
C HIS A 381 -31.09 -22.74 -10.37
N LEU A 382 -32.34 -23.05 -10.02
CA LEU A 382 -32.76 -23.21 -8.61
C LEU A 382 -32.02 -24.35 -7.91
N THR A 383 -31.80 -25.48 -8.60
CA THR A 383 -31.04 -26.62 -8.06
C THR A 383 -29.61 -26.21 -7.75
N ARG A 384 -28.96 -25.44 -8.63
CA ARG A 384 -27.57 -24.99 -8.49
C ARG A 384 -27.37 -24.02 -7.33
N LYS A 385 -28.31 -23.08 -7.15
CA LYS A 385 -28.37 -22.22 -5.95
C LYS A 385 -28.80 -22.95 -4.68
N ARG A 386 -29.20 -24.22 -4.79
CA ARG A 386 -29.81 -25.02 -3.71
C ARG A 386 -31.07 -24.39 -3.12
N GLN A 387 -31.79 -23.62 -3.92
CA GLN A 387 -33.04 -22.97 -3.55
C GLN A 387 -34.18 -23.97 -3.70
N PHE A 388 -34.34 -24.80 -2.67
CA PHE A 388 -35.31 -25.89 -2.59
C PHE A 388 -36.56 -25.54 -1.75
N ASP A 389 -36.93 -24.25 -1.68
CA ASP A 389 -38.17 -23.84 -1.01
C ASP A 389 -39.40 -24.30 -1.83
N GLU A 390 -40.27 -25.08 -1.19
CA GLU A 390 -41.48 -25.62 -1.82
C GLU A 390 -42.41 -24.52 -2.33
N LYS A 391 -42.47 -23.39 -1.63
CA LYS A 391 -43.31 -22.25 -2.00
C LYS A 391 -42.82 -21.61 -3.29
N ASP A 392 -41.51 -21.38 -3.42
CA ASP A 392 -40.93 -20.76 -4.62
C ASP A 392 -41.14 -21.62 -5.87
N TRP A 393 -40.94 -22.94 -5.75
CA TRP A 393 -41.20 -23.88 -6.84
C TRP A 393 -42.68 -23.92 -7.21
N ARG A 394 -43.59 -23.98 -6.22
CA ARG A 394 -45.04 -24.08 -6.44
C ARG A 394 -45.68 -22.78 -6.93
N GLU A 395 -45.27 -21.63 -6.41
CA GLU A 395 -45.98 -20.35 -6.57
C GLU A 395 -45.26 -19.34 -7.47
N SER A 396 -43.97 -19.54 -7.78
CA SER A 396 -43.19 -18.57 -8.57
C SER A 396 -42.50 -19.13 -9.82
N TYR A 397 -41.88 -20.31 -9.75
CA TYR A 397 -40.95 -20.75 -10.82
C TYR A 397 -41.39 -21.98 -11.63
N VAL A 398 -42.14 -22.93 -11.06
CA VAL A 398 -42.54 -24.16 -11.76
C VAL A 398 -44.05 -24.24 -11.92
N GLY A 399 -44.80 -24.13 -10.82
CA GLY A 399 -46.26 -24.25 -10.82
C GLY A 399 -47.00 -23.28 -11.77
N PRO A 400 -46.70 -21.96 -11.79
CA PRO A 400 -47.39 -21.01 -12.66
C PRO A 400 -47.22 -21.27 -14.16
N TYR A 401 -46.10 -21.88 -14.55
CA TYR A 401 -45.80 -22.23 -15.94
C TYR A 401 -46.47 -23.54 -16.38
N LEU A 402 -46.77 -24.43 -15.42
CA LEU A 402 -47.50 -25.67 -15.66
C LEU A 402 -49.03 -25.49 -15.56
N GLU A 403 -49.54 -24.53 -14.78
CA GLU A 403 -50.99 -24.26 -14.61
C GLU A 403 -51.74 -24.12 -15.95
N PRO A 404 -51.25 -23.40 -16.99
CA PRO A 404 -51.92 -23.30 -18.29
C PRO A 404 -51.96 -24.60 -19.10
N LEU A 405 -51.15 -25.60 -18.74
CA LEU A 405 -50.97 -26.85 -19.49
C LEU A 405 -51.75 -28.02 -18.89
N VAL A 406 -51.75 -28.14 -17.56
CA VAL A 406 -52.33 -29.29 -16.83
C VAL A 406 -53.40 -28.89 -15.80
N GLY A 407 -53.64 -27.58 -15.62
CA GLY A 407 -54.56 -27.06 -14.60
C GLY A 407 -53.93 -27.00 -13.20
N LYS A 408 -54.41 -26.07 -12.38
CA LYS A 408 -53.78 -25.67 -11.11
C LYS A 408 -53.44 -26.82 -10.17
N ALA A 409 -54.41 -27.69 -9.87
CA ALA A 409 -54.22 -28.79 -8.91
C ALA A 409 -53.16 -29.82 -9.35
N PHE A 410 -52.97 -30.01 -10.67
CA PHE A 410 -51.96 -30.91 -11.21
C PHE A 410 -50.60 -30.22 -11.39
N ALA A 411 -50.59 -28.91 -11.62
CA ALA A 411 -49.36 -28.11 -11.63
C ALA A 411 -48.69 -28.05 -10.25
N GLU A 412 -49.48 -27.85 -9.19
CA GLU A 412 -48.99 -27.85 -7.80
C GLU A 412 -48.37 -29.19 -7.40
N SER A 413 -49.00 -30.33 -7.74
CA SER A 413 -48.47 -31.66 -7.41
C SER A 413 -47.20 -31.99 -8.19
N LEU A 414 -47.15 -31.68 -9.49
CA LEU A 414 -45.95 -31.87 -10.32
C LEU A 414 -44.77 -31.02 -9.84
N SER A 415 -45.00 -29.79 -9.37
CA SER A 415 -43.95 -28.91 -8.83
C SER A 415 -43.27 -29.52 -7.61
N VAL A 416 -44.06 -30.10 -6.70
CA VAL A 416 -43.54 -30.78 -5.49
C VAL A 416 -42.85 -32.11 -5.83
N GLU A 417 -43.32 -32.83 -6.86
CA GLU A 417 -42.63 -34.04 -7.34
C GLU A 417 -41.26 -33.71 -7.96
N LEU A 418 -41.20 -32.69 -8.81
CA LEU A 418 -39.95 -32.21 -9.41
C LEU A 418 -38.95 -31.75 -8.34
N LEU A 419 -39.39 -30.94 -7.37
CA LEU A 419 -38.56 -30.49 -6.25
C LEU A 419 -37.89 -31.68 -5.52
N LYS A 420 -38.67 -32.69 -5.13
CA LYS A 420 -38.16 -33.86 -4.40
C LYS A 420 -37.13 -34.66 -5.22
N ARG A 421 -37.32 -34.76 -6.54
CA ARG A 421 -36.36 -35.44 -7.44
C ARG A 421 -35.04 -34.67 -7.53
N TRP A 422 -35.11 -33.35 -7.72
CA TRP A 422 -33.91 -32.52 -7.87
C TRP A 422 -33.14 -32.32 -6.55
N MET A 423 -33.82 -32.29 -5.40
CA MET A 423 -33.17 -32.40 -4.08
C MET A 423 -32.40 -33.72 -3.90
N ALA A 424 -32.95 -34.84 -4.38
CA ALA A 424 -32.26 -36.13 -4.31
C ALA A 424 -31.02 -36.17 -5.22
N ILE A 425 -31.07 -35.49 -6.37
CA ILE A 425 -29.93 -35.34 -7.28
C ILE A 425 -28.82 -34.51 -6.61
N ASP A 426 -29.09 -33.32 -6.07
CA ASP A 426 -28.06 -32.50 -5.37
C ASP A 426 -27.47 -33.25 -4.15
N LYS A 427 -28.31 -33.88 -3.33
CA LYS A 427 -27.83 -34.64 -2.16
C LYS A 427 -26.92 -35.82 -2.54
N SER A 428 -27.09 -36.39 -3.73
CA SER A 428 -26.20 -37.44 -4.26
C SER A 428 -24.86 -36.93 -4.78
N ARG A 429 -24.75 -35.63 -5.09
CA ARG A 429 -23.54 -35.01 -5.67
C ARG A 429 -22.50 -34.58 -4.62
N MET A 430 -22.88 -34.33 -3.35
CA MET A 430 -22.08 -33.48 -2.43
C MET A 430 -22.05 -33.96 -0.96
N GLN A 431 -21.30 -35.04 -0.65
CA GLN A 431 -21.04 -35.48 0.74
C GLN A 431 -19.74 -34.88 1.29
N VAL A 432 -19.82 -34.04 2.34
CA VAL A 432 -18.71 -33.70 3.26
C VAL A 432 -19.30 -33.41 4.66
N ASP A 433 -18.74 -34.02 5.71
CA ASP A 433 -19.06 -33.73 7.12
C ASP A 433 -18.19 -32.59 7.70
N PRO A 434 -18.72 -31.75 8.60
CA PRO A 434 -17.93 -30.79 9.37
C PRO A 434 -17.58 -31.32 10.78
N GLU A 435 -16.29 -31.54 11.06
CA GLU A 435 -15.80 -31.66 12.44
C GLU A 435 -15.42 -30.27 13.00
N ASN A 436 -15.89 -29.99 14.22
CA ASN A 436 -15.49 -28.84 15.03
C ASN A 436 -14.40 -29.26 16.01
N ASP A 437 -13.55 -28.31 16.43
CA ASP A 437 -12.66 -28.47 17.58
C ASP A 437 -12.50 -27.10 18.29
N ASP A 438 -12.91 -27.00 19.56
CA ASP A 438 -12.97 -25.70 20.29
C ASP A 438 -12.83 -25.89 21.81
N ASP A 439 -11.64 -26.32 22.25
CA ASP A 439 -11.28 -26.60 23.66
C ASP A 439 -10.58 -25.40 24.37
N GLU A 440 -11.27 -24.26 24.48
CA GLU A 440 -10.82 -23.14 25.35
C GLU A 440 -12.02 -22.36 25.94
N GLU A 441 -11.97 -22.08 27.24
CA GLU A 441 -12.99 -21.30 27.96
C GLU A 441 -12.95 -19.79 27.62
N GLY A 442 -14.12 -19.15 27.57
CA GLY A 442 -14.29 -17.70 27.39
C GLY A 442 -15.23 -17.32 26.24
N GLU A 443 -15.87 -16.16 26.33
CA GLU A 443 -16.75 -15.62 25.27
C GLU A 443 -15.89 -15.27 24.03
N ILE A 444 -16.15 -15.97 22.91
CA ILE A 444 -15.51 -15.71 21.62
C ILE A 444 -16.11 -14.43 21.03
N VAL A 445 -15.29 -13.38 20.92
CA VAL A 445 -15.64 -12.10 20.29
C VAL A 445 -15.57 -12.21 18.77
N THR A 446 -14.62 -13.00 18.26
CA THR A 446 -14.44 -13.26 16.84
C THR A 446 -13.75 -14.60 16.65
N ASP A 447 -14.28 -15.44 15.76
CA ASP A 447 -13.54 -16.54 15.12
C ASP A 447 -13.94 -16.56 13.65
N LEU A 448 -12.99 -16.25 12.76
CA LEU A 448 -13.21 -16.25 11.32
C LEU A 448 -11.92 -16.50 10.54
N PRO A 449 -11.97 -17.24 9.41
CA PRO A 449 -10.86 -17.37 8.48
C PRO A 449 -10.79 -16.19 7.51
N PHE A 450 -9.61 -15.60 7.34
CA PHE A 450 -9.37 -14.48 6.42
C PHE A 450 -7.97 -14.52 5.79
N SER A 451 -7.76 -13.67 4.78
CA SER A 451 -6.47 -13.35 4.18
C SER A 451 -6.29 -11.82 4.19
N LEU A 452 -5.07 -11.33 3.97
CA LEU A 452 -4.79 -9.88 3.94
C LEU A 452 -3.62 -9.58 3.00
N ALA A 453 -3.82 -8.72 2.01
CA ALA A 453 -2.76 -8.22 1.13
C ALA A 453 -2.82 -6.68 0.98
N TYR A 454 -1.66 -6.04 0.84
CA TYR A 454 -1.55 -4.57 0.75
C TYR A 454 -0.65 -4.16 -0.41
N GLY A 455 -1.12 -3.31 -1.32
CA GLY A 455 -0.27 -2.65 -2.33
C GLY A 455 0.52 -3.62 -3.22
N GLY A 456 -0.03 -4.80 -3.50
CA GLY A 456 0.69 -5.86 -4.22
C GLY A 456 1.61 -6.74 -3.34
N LEU A 457 1.38 -6.82 -2.04
CA LEU A 457 2.10 -7.72 -1.13
C LEU A 457 1.12 -8.49 -0.21
N LEU A 458 1.01 -9.81 -0.40
CA LEU A 458 0.29 -10.70 0.52
C LEU A 458 0.96 -10.73 1.90
N LEU A 459 0.25 -10.28 2.94
CA LEU A 459 0.71 -10.15 4.33
C LEU A 459 0.30 -11.38 5.16
N LEU A 460 -0.98 -11.76 5.09
CA LEU A 460 -1.55 -12.95 5.71
C LEU A 460 -2.27 -13.81 4.67
N ASN A 461 -2.14 -15.13 4.80
CA ASN A 461 -2.71 -16.12 3.90
C ASN A 461 -3.44 -17.21 4.67
N HIS A 462 -4.75 -17.35 4.45
CA HIS A 462 -5.59 -18.41 5.03
C HIS A 462 -5.32 -18.62 6.52
N THR A 463 -5.60 -17.59 7.32
CA THR A 463 -5.38 -17.59 8.77
C THR A 463 -6.68 -17.31 9.52
N THR A 464 -6.83 -17.85 10.72
CA THR A 464 -7.97 -17.57 11.59
C THR A 464 -7.68 -16.37 12.51
N LEU A 465 -8.65 -15.48 12.68
CA LEU A 465 -8.65 -14.45 13.71
C LEU A 465 -9.50 -14.92 14.88
N LYS A 466 -8.88 -15.50 15.91
CA LYS A 466 -9.54 -15.88 17.17
C LYS A 466 -9.30 -14.81 18.25
N LEU A 467 -10.37 -14.20 18.76
CA LEU A 467 -10.35 -13.20 19.83
C LEU A 467 -11.37 -13.56 20.93
N ARG A 468 -10.93 -13.53 22.20
CA ARG A 468 -11.74 -13.79 23.40
C ARG A 468 -11.88 -12.52 24.24
N ARG A 469 -13.03 -12.35 24.90
CA ARG A 469 -13.35 -11.10 25.62
C ARG A 469 -12.47 -10.87 26.84
N GLY A 470 -12.02 -9.63 27.04
CA GLY A 470 -11.18 -9.24 28.19
C GLY A 470 -9.71 -9.68 28.12
N HIS A 471 -9.30 -10.35 27.04
CA HIS A 471 -7.91 -10.73 26.81
C HIS A 471 -7.09 -9.58 26.24
N ARG A 472 -5.78 -9.55 26.52
CA ARG A 472 -4.84 -8.53 26.04
C ARG A 472 -3.78 -9.19 25.15
N TYR A 473 -3.98 -9.11 23.85
CA TYR A 473 -3.16 -9.73 22.82
C TYR A 473 -2.02 -8.81 22.38
N GLY A 474 -0.77 -9.19 22.62
CA GLY A 474 0.41 -8.56 22.03
C GLY A 474 0.68 -9.14 20.64
N ILE A 475 0.83 -8.29 19.62
CA ILE A 475 1.09 -8.73 18.24
C ILE A 475 2.59 -8.63 17.95
N CYS A 476 3.24 -9.78 17.82
CA CYS A 476 4.67 -9.89 17.55
C CYS A 476 4.92 -10.35 16.11
N GLY A 477 5.91 -9.76 15.45
CA GLY A 477 6.30 -10.13 14.10
C GLY A 477 7.33 -9.18 13.50
N ALA A 478 8.01 -9.62 12.45
CA ALA A 478 8.98 -8.80 11.71
C ALA A 478 8.36 -7.51 11.16
N ASN A 479 9.19 -6.53 10.83
CA ASN A 479 8.70 -5.24 10.33
C ASN A 479 8.33 -5.35 8.84
N GLY A 480 7.26 -4.68 8.44
CA GLY A 480 6.61 -4.91 7.15
C GLY A 480 5.73 -6.18 7.04
N CYS A 481 5.61 -7.01 8.10
CA CYS A 481 4.73 -8.20 8.04
C CYS A 481 3.22 -7.90 8.06
N GLY A 482 2.81 -6.65 8.32
CA GLY A 482 1.41 -6.21 8.25
C GLY A 482 0.71 -5.96 9.59
N LYS A 483 1.43 -5.81 10.72
CA LYS A 483 0.87 -5.57 12.06
C LYS A 483 -0.16 -4.43 12.10
N SER A 484 0.28 -3.20 11.82
CA SER A 484 -0.59 -2.01 11.76
C SER A 484 -1.66 -2.12 10.66
N THR A 485 -1.35 -2.78 9.54
CA THR A 485 -2.31 -3.02 8.45
C THR A 485 -3.48 -3.89 8.91
N LEU A 486 -3.23 -4.91 9.74
CA LEU A 486 -4.27 -5.73 10.35
C LEU A 486 -5.13 -4.92 11.31
N LEU A 487 -4.54 -4.13 12.21
CA LEU A 487 -5.31 -3.27 13.12
C LEU A 487 -6.20 -2.27 12.34
N LYS A 488 -5.66 -1.64 11.28
CA LYS A 488 -6.42 -0.72 10.42
C LYS A 488 -7.53 -1.44 9.65
N ALA A 489 -7.33 -2.68 9.21
CA ALA A 489 -8.35 -3.49 8.55
C ALA A 489 -9.49 -3.91 9.51
N ILE A 490 -9.17 -4.25 10.77
CA ILE A 490 -10.16 -4.53 11.82
C ILE A 490 -10.99 -3.26 12.12
N ASN A 491 -10.33 -2.13 12.37
CA ASN A 491 -11.00 -0.85 12.68
C ASN A 491 -11.97 -0.41 11.56
N ARG A 492 -11.57 -0.62 10.30
CA ARG A 492 -12.39 -0.30 9.12
C ARG A 492 -13.43 -1.37 8.77
N LYS A 493 -13.54 -2.45 9.55
CA LYS A 493 -14.40 -3.62 9.30
C LYS A 493 -14.24 -4.18 7.87
N GLN A 494 -13.01 -4.17 7.34
CA GLN A 494 -12.71 -4.66 5.99
C GLN A 494 -12.58 -6.18 5.92
N ILE A 495 -12.31 -6.83 7.06
CA ILE A 495 -12.21 -8.29 7.16
C ILE A 495 -13.59 -8.92 6.98
N ASP A 496 -13.66 -9.97 6.15
CA ASP A 496 -14.90 -10.69 5.86
C ASP A 496 -15.54 -11.29 7.11
N ASN A 497 -16.87 -11.17 7.19
CA ASN A 497 -17.69 -11.64 8.31
C ASN A 497 -17.30 -11.09 9.70
N PHE A 498 -16.52 -10.00 9.79
CA PHE A 498 -16.20 -9.39 11.08
C PHE A 498 -17.49 -8.93 11.80
N PRO A 499 -17.72 -9.30 13.08
CA PRO A 499 -19.00 -9.07 13.74
C PRO A 499 -19.39 -7.59 13.81
N GLN A 500 -20.57 -7.25 13.25
CA GLN A 500 -21.01 -5.85 13.18
C GLN A 500 -21.25 -5.23 14.56
N HIS A 501 -21.67 -6.02 15.54
CA HIS A 501 -21.98 -5.57 16.90
C HIS A 501 -20.73 -5.20 17.71
N VAL A 502 -19.55 -5.74 17.38
CA VAL A 502 -18.30 -5.42 18.09
C VAL A 502 -17.90 -3.97 17.78
N LYS A 503 -17.83 -3.16 18.84
CA LYS A 503 -17.31 -1.79 18.76
C LYS A 503 -15.78 -1.84 18.91
N ALA A 504 -15.07 -1.58 17.80
CA ALA A 504 -13.62 -1.41 17.80
C ALA A 504 -13.26 0.08 17.77
N ALA A 505 -12.25 0.49 18.56
CA ALA A 505 -11.62 1.80 18.43
C ALA A 505 -10.12 1.64 18.23
N TYR A 506 -9.61 2.37 17.24
CA TYR A 506 -8.19 2.48 16.92
C TYR A 506 -7.62 3.75 17.53
N VAL A 507 -6.64 3.58 18.43
CA VAL A 507 -6.07 4.64 19.27
C VAL A 507 -4.74 5.09 18.65
N GLU A 508 -4.81 6.09 17.77
CA GLU A 508 -3.63 6.80 17.25
C GLU A 508 -3.28 8.04 18.10
N HIS A 509 -2.00 8.42 18.11
CA HIS A 509 -1.52 9.67 18.73
C HIS A 509 -1.64 10.88 17.79
N ASP A 510 -1.80 10.63 16.49
CA ASP A 510 -2.00 11.62 15.44
C ASP A 510 -3.47 12.05 15.39
N ILE A 511 -3.83 12.99 16.26
CA ILE A 511 -5.00 13.84 16.05
C ILE A 511 -4.58 14.88 15.01
N ASP A 512 -5.00 14.66 13.74
CA ASP A 512 -4.63 15.47 12.58
C ASP A 512 -4.92 16.97 12.81
N GLY A 513 -3.93 17.81 12.55
CA GLY A 513 -3.82 19.16 13.11
C GLY A 513 -4.57 20.29 12.40
N ASP A 514 -5.63 20.02 11.63
CA ASP A 514 -6.39 21.07 10.92
C ASP A 514 -7.35 21.86 11.85
N GLU A 515 -7.76 21.28 12.98
CA GLU A 515 -8.73 21.86 13.92
C GLU A 515 -8.07 22.88 14.88
N SER A 516 -7.68 24.02 14.32
CA SER A 516 -7.04 25.14 15.01
C SER A 516 -7.95 25.86 16.04
N GLY A 517 -8.15 25.25 17.22
CA GLY A 517 -8.74 25.90 18.38
C GLY A 517 -9.58 25.03 19.31
N ILE A 518 -9.89 23.78 18.92
CA ILE A 518 -10.78 22.90 19.69
C ILE A 518 -10.11 22.47 21.01
N THR A 519 -10.88 22.53 22.11
CA THR A 519 -10.45 22.13 23.45
C THR A 519 -10.59 20.62 23.65
N VAL A 520 -9.93 20.06 24.68
CA VAL A 520 -10.04 18.63 25.00
C VAL A 520 -11.49 18.20 25.22
N CYS A 521 -12.28 19.00 25.93
CA CYS A 521 -13.70 18.74 26.15
C CYS A 521 -14.53 18.93 24.86
N GLY A 522 -14.22 19.95 24.05
CA GLY A 522 -14.91 20.22 22.77
C GLY A 522 -14.84 19.06 21.79
N LEU A 523 -13.65 18.46 21.62
CA LEU A 523 -13.46 17.30 20.74
C LEU A 523 -14.34 16.10 21.12
N MET A 524 -14.61 15.90 22.41
CA MET A 524 -15.47 14.80 22.88
C MET A 524 -16.96 15.08 22.66
N LEU A 525 -17.36 16.36 22.69
CA LEU A 525 -18.73 16.80 22.44
C LEU A 525 -19.09 16.79 20.95
N GLU A 526 -18.11 17.03 20.07
CA GLU A 526 -18.31 17.04 18.61
C GLU A 526 -18.25 15.64 17.97
N GLU A 527 -17.78 14.61 18.69
CA GLU A 527 -17.66 13.24 18.20
C GLU A 527 -19.02 12.50 18.17
N PRO A 528 -19.59 12.18 17.00
CA PRO A 528 -20.94 11.60 16.91
C PRO A 528 -21.09 10.20 17.49
N ARG A 529 -19.99 9.51 17.82
CA ARG A 529 -19.97 8.17 18.43
C ARG A 529 -19.97 8.18 19.95
N ILE A 530 -19.90 9.35 20.60
CA ILE A 530 -19.95 9.49 22.06
C ILE A 530 -21.38 9.83 22.48
N GLU A 531 -22.04 8.87 23.14
CA GLU A 531 -23.36 9.04 23.76
C GLU A 531 -23.18 9.37 25.25
N ALA A 532 -22.62 10.55 25.54
CA ALA A 532 -22.33 11.01 26.91
C ALA A 532 -22.51 12.53 27.04
N ASP A 533 -23.09 12.99 28.16
CA ASP A 533 -23.23 14.41 28.48
C ASP A 533 -21.87 15.04 28.83
N GLU A 534 -21.74 16.37 28.70
CA GLU A 534 -20.52 17.12 29.08
C GLU A 534 -20.05 16.79 30.51
N LYS A 535 -20.98 16.57 31.45
CA LYS A 535 -20.66 16.18 32.83
C LYS A 535 -20.00 14.81 32.96
N GLU A 536 -20.43 13.85 32.14
CA GLU A 536 -19.82 12.51 32.09
C GLU A 536 -18.44 12.59 31.43
N ILE A 537 -18.33 13.33 30.32
CA ILE A 537 -17.05 13.61 29.63
C ILE A 537 -16.03 14.25 30.58
N ARG A 538 -16.38 15.35 31.26
CA ARG A 538 -15.50 16.04 32.21
C ARG A 538 -15.11 15.17 33.40
N LYS A 539 -16.02 14.31 33.89
CA LYS A 539 -15.72 13.30 34.93
C LYS A 539 -14.72 12.25 34.44
N THR A 540 -14.90 11.69 33.25
CA THR A 540 -13.96 10.70 32.68
C THR A 540 -12.59 11.32 32.39
N LEU A 541 -12.54 12.58 31.93
CA LEU A 541 -11.29 13.34 31.81
C LEU A 541 -10.61 13.53 33.16
N LEU A 542 -11.35 13.88 34.22
CA LEU A 542 -10.81 14.00 35.58
C LEU A 542 -10.24 12.66 36.10
N GLU A 543 -10.93 11.54 35.87
CA GLU A 543 -10.48 10.18 36.24
C GLU A 543 -9.18 9.77 35.52
N LEU A 544 -8.97 10.25 34.28
CA LEU A 544 -7.72 10.08 33.53
C LEU A 544 -6.64 11.13 33.86
N GLY A 545 -6.92 12.02 34.83
CA GLY A 545 -5.97 12.98 35.40
C GLY A 545 -5.93 14.36 34.71
N PHE A 546 -6.93 14.72 33.90
CA PHE A 546 -7.07 16.10 33.40
C PHE A 546 -7.75 16.97 34.47
N ASP A 547 -6.98 17.89 35.07
CA ASP A 547 -7.52 18.98 35.88
C ASP A 547 -8.47 19.89 35.07
N GLU A 548 -9.34 20.64 35.76
CA GLU A 548 -10.36 21.49 35.10
C GLU A 548 -9.74 22.49 34.13
N GLU A 549 -8.57 23.05 34.46
CA GLU A 549 -7.84 23.98 33.57
C GLU A 549 -7.43 23.31 32.25
N ARG A 550 -6.95 22.06 32.25
CA ARG A 550 -6.53 21.35 31.02
C ARG A 550 -7.68 20.84 30.17
N GLN A 551 -8.88 20.67 30.71
CA GLN A 551 -10.04 20.21 29.93
C GLN A 551 -10.44 21.23 28.86
N ASP A 552 -10.19 22.51 29.12
CA ASP A 552 -10.50 23.62 28.21
C ASP A 552 -9.25 24.18 27.48
N VAL A 553 -8.13 23.45 27.49
CA VAL A 553 -6.90 23.79 26.76
C VAL A 553 -6.94 23.26 25.32
N PRO A 554 -6.43 24.01 24.31
CA PRO A 554 -6.35 23.53 22.93
C PRO A 554 -5.45 22.30 22.76
N ILE A 555 -5.94 21.28 22.05
CA ILE A 555 -5.29 19.96 21.89
C ILE A 555 -3.86 20.05 21.31
N ASN A 556 -3.61 21.02 20.43
CA ASN A 556 -2.28 21.23 19.83
C ASN A 556 -1.19 21.65 20.83
N SER A 557 -1.58 22.13 22.03
CA SER A 557 -0.62 22.47 23.10
C SER A 557 -0.32 21.31 24.06
N LEU A 558 -1.05 20.19 23.95
CA LEU A 558 -0.81 18.99 24.74
C LEU A 558 0.43 18.22 24.25
N SER A 559 1.24 17.71 25.18
CA SER A 559 2.31 16.77 24.84
C SER A 559 1.74 15.42 24.40
N GLY A 560 2.54 14.61 23.68
CA GLY A 560 2.12 13.30 23.16
C GLY A 560 1.45 12.40 24.20
N GLY A 561 1.98 12.34 25.43
CA GLY A 561 1.36 11.57 26.52
C GLY A 561 0.00 12.09 27.00
N TRP A 562 -0.26 13.38 26.91
CA TRP A 562 -1.61 13.91 27.13
C TRP A 562 -2.52 13.62 25.95
N LYS A 563 -2.05 13.73 24.70
CA LYS A 563 -2.83 13.33 23.51
C LYS A 563 -3.24 11.84 23.55
N MET A 564 -2.34 10.95 23.99
CA MET A 564 -2.66 9.53 24.22
C MET A 564 -3.79 9.37 25.27
N ARG A 565 -3.77 10.13 26.38
CA ARG A 565 -4.86 10.12 27.36
C ARG A 565 -6.18 10.65 26.79
N VAL A 566 -6.15 11.64 25.89
CA VAL A 566 -7.34 12.12 25.15
C VAL A 566 -7.90 11.00 24.27
N ALA A 567 -7.05 10.30 23.51
CA ALA A 567 -7.46 9.18 22.65
C ALA A 567 -8.03 7.99 23.44
N LEU A 568 -7.46 7.69 24.61
CA LEU A 568 -8.00 6.68 25.53
C LEU A 568 -9.34 7.11 26.15
N CYS A 569 -9.49 8.38 26.54
CA CYS A 569 -10.76 8.93 27.02
C CYS A 569 -11.88 8.74 25.98
N ARG A 570 -11.59 9.08 24.72
CA ARG A 570 -12.48 8.89 23.57
C ARG A 570 -12.91 7.42 23.41
N ALA A 571 -11.98 6.48 23.54
CA ALA A 571 -12.28 5.05 23.45
C ALA A 571 -13.19 4.55 24.60
N ILE A 572 -12.97 5.02 25.83
CA ILE A 572 -13.82 4.69 27.00
C ILE A 572 -15.24 5.25 26.79
N LEU A 573 -15.36 6.52 26.40
CA LEU A 573 -16.64 7.20 26.19
C LEU A 573 -17.47 6.57 25.06
N MET A 574 -16.81 6.03 24.03
CA MET A 574 -17.45 5.23 22.96
C MET A 574 -17.97 3.85 23.41
N LYS A 575 -17.60 3.40 24.63
CA LYS A 575 -17.97 2.09 25.22
C LYS A 575 -17.59 0.92 24.29
N VAL A 576 -16.29 0.84 23.96
CA VAL A 576 -15.76 -0.16 23.00
C VAL A 576 -15.48 -1.53 23.62
N ASP A 577 -15.71 -2.59 22.84
CA ASP A 577 -15.39 -3.97 23.20
C ASP A 577 -13.94 -4.36 22.85
N LEU A 578 -13.36 -3.67 21.85
CA LEU A 578 -12.04 -3.95 21.29
C LEU A 578 -11.22 -2.66 21.14
N MET A 579 -10.22 -2.49 22.00
CA MET A 579 -9.21 -1.43 21.86
C MET A 579 -8.04 -1.92 20.99
N LEU A 580 -7.73 -1.17 19.95
CA LEU A 580 -6.63 -1.42 19.02
C LEU A 580 -5.55 -0.35 19.23
N LEU A 581 -4.38 -0.75 19.72
CA LEU A 581 -3.30 0.12 20.16
C LEU A 581 -2.06 -0.15 19.28
N ASP A 582 -1.64 0.84 18.48
CA ASP A 582 -0.46 0.75 17.61
C ASP A 582 0.66 1.66 18.14
N GLU A 583 1.74 1.05 18.62
CA GLU A 583 2.86 1.70 19.33
C GLU A 583 2.44 2.72 20.41
N PRO A 584 1.62 2.32 21.40
CA PRO A 584 1.02 3.26 22.36
C PRO A 584 2.04 3.85 23.36
N THR A 585 3.25 3.31 23.41
CA THR A 585 4.39 3.80 24.20
C THR A 585 5.12 4.97 23.55
N ASN A 586 4.87 5.27 22.26
CA ASN A 586 5.54 6.35 21.55
C ASN A 586 5.24 7.72 22.15
N HIS A 587 6.27 8.57 22.22
CA HIS A 587 6.19 9.93 22.78
C HIS A 587 5.76 10.02 24.26
N LEU A 588 5.68 8.88 24.96
CA LEU A 588 5.46 8.82 26.41
C LEU A 588 6.79 8.94 27.17
N ASP A 589 6.76 9.57 28.34
CA ASP A 589 7.83 9.43 29.32
C ASP A 589 7.59 8.18 30.19
N THR A 590 8.61 7.70 30.90
CA THR A 590 8.52 6.47 31.71
C THR A 590 7.37 6.51 32.73
N LYS A 591 7.01 7.70 33.25
CA LYS A 591 5.87 7.86 34.15
C LYS A 591 4.52 7.66 33.45
N SER A 592 4.37 8.19 32.22
CA SER A 592 3.18 7.98 31.40
C SER A 592 3.06 6.55 30.91
N VAL A 593 4.17 5.88 30.59
CA VAL A 593 4.18 4.44 30.25
C VAL A 593 3.69 3.60 31.43
N ASN A 594 4.21 3.80 32.65
CA ASN A 594 3.76 3.06 33.83
C ASN A 594 2.25 3.28 34.09
N TRP A 595 1.79 4.54 34.03
CA TRP A 595 0.35 4.85 34.16
C TRP A 595 -0.50 4.14 33.11
N LEU A 596 -0.01 3.99 31.87
CA LEU A 596 -0.70 3.26 30.81
C LEU A 596 -0.74 1.74 31.09
N GLN A 597 0.33 1.17 31.62
CA GLN A 597 0.35 -0.24 32.04
C GLN A 597 -0.70 -0.49 33.14
N ASP A 598 -0.72 0.36 34.17
CA ASP A 598 -1.70 0.29 35.27
C ASP A 598 -3.14 0.43 34.74
N PHE A 599 -3.38 1.39 33.83
CA PHE A 599 -4.68 1.59 33.19
C PHE A 599 -5.14 0.37 32.40
N LEU A 600 -4.31 -0.18 31.51
CA LEU A 600 -4.68 -1.33 30.67
C LEU A 600 -4.85 -2.62 31.49
N ASN A 601 -4.11 -2.78 32.58
CA ASN A 601 -4.27 -3.91 33.49
C ASN A 601 -5.54 -3.80 34.35
N ALA A 602 -6.04 -2.59 34.63
CA ALA A 602 -7.31 -2.38 35.31
C ALA A 602 -8.54 -2.71 34.42
N GLN A 603 -8.41 -2.63 33.09
CA GLN A 603 -9.49 -2.97 32.15
C GLN A 603 -9.59 -4.49 31.93
N SER A 604 -10.42 -5.16 32.73
CA SER A 604 -10.68 -6.62 32.63
C SER A 604 -11.79 -6.99 31.64
N HIS A 605 -12.68 -6.06 31.28
CA HIS A 605 -13.85 -6.32 30.44
C HIS A 605 -13.63 -5.98 28.96
N ILE A 606 -12.62 -5.17 28.64
CA ILE A 606 -12.32 -4.71 27.28
C ILE A 606 -11.20 -5.57 26.70
N THR A 607 -11.36 -6.00 25.45
CA THR A 607 -10.33 -6.76 24.74
C THR A 607 -9.30 -5.80 24.15
N CYS A 608 -8.01 -6.08 24.26
CA CYS A 608 -6.97 -5.23 23.68
C CYS A 608 -6.15 -6.00 22.64
N MET A 609 -5.88 -5.38 21.50
CA MET A 609 -4.84 -5.80 20.56
C MET A 609 -3.76 -4.72 20.52
N ILE A 610 -2.54 -5.09 20.89
CA ILE A 610 -1.43 -4.18 21.17
C ILE A 610 -0.26 -4.52 20.24
N VAL A 611 0.17 -3.57 19.42
CA VAL A 611 1.47 -3.60 18.75
C VAL A 611 2.39 -2.66 19.54
N SER A 612 3.55 -3.16 19.98
CA SER A 612 4.56 -2.34 20.65
C SER A 612 5.96 -2.92 20.41
N HIS A 613 6.95 -2.04 20.27
CA HIS A 613 8.38 -2.38 20.27
C HIS A 613 8.99 -2.43 21.68
N ASP A 614 8.28 -2.03 22.73
CA ASP A 614 8.73 -2.09 24.12
C ASP A 614 8.46 -3.48 24.73
N SER A 615 9.51 -4.28 24.86
CA SER A 615 9.46 -5.62 25.46
C SER A 615 8.95 -5.61 26.90
N GLY A 616 9.31 -4.59 27.69
CA GLY A 616 8.89 -4.46 29.08
C GLY A 616 7.41 -4.11 29.20
N PHE A 617 6.90 -3.28 28.29
CA PHE A 617 5.47 -2.99 28.19
C PHE A 617 4.66 -4.23 27.79
N LEU A 618 5.10 -4.98 26.78
CA LEU A 618 4.45 -6.24 26.38
C LEU A 618 4.47 -7.30 27.51
N ASP A 619 5.55 -7.37 28.28
CA ASP A 619 5.64 -8.28 29.44
C ASP A 619 4.69 -7.91 30.58
N ALA A 620 4.49 -6.61 30.82
CA ALA A 620 3.66 -6.09 31.91
C ALA A 620 2.16 -6.11 31.61
N VAL A 621 1.75 -6.07 30.34
CA VAL A 621 0.34 -5.89 29.94
C VAL A 621 -0.28 -7.11 29.26
N CYS A 622 0.45 -7.83 28.41
CA CYS A 622 -0.16 -8.84 27.53
C CYS A 622 -0.43 -10.18 28.24
N THR A 623 -1.62 -10.76 28.01
CA THR A 623 -2.01 -12.09 28.49
C THR A 623 -1.70 -13.19 27.46
N ASN A 624 -1.67 -12.81 26.18
CA ASN A 624 -1.47 -13.68 25.04
C ASN A 624 -0.58 -12.97 24.01
N ILE A 625 0.17 -13.73 23.22
CA ILE A 625 0.94 -13.24 22.07
C ILE A 625 0.36 -13.83 20.78
N ILE A 626 0.07 -12.97 19.80
CA ILE A 626 -0.23 -13.35 18.42
C ILE A 626 1.05 -13.16 17.61
N HIS A 627 1.67 -14.25 17.19
CA HIS A 627 2.93 -14.24 16.44
C HIS A 627 2.67 -14.41 14.95
N TYR A 628 3.15 -13.47 14.13
CA TYR A 628 3.16 -13.58 12.67
C TYR A 628 4.24 -14.56 12.23
N GLN A 629 3.83 -15.70 11.67
CA GLN A 629 4.76 -16.74 11.21
C GLN A 629 4.30 -17.29 9.85
N LYS A 630 5.19 -17.27 8.85
CA LYS A 630 4.91 -17.76 7.48
C LYS A 630 3.62 -17.21 6.84
N LYS A 631 3.26 -15.95 7.14
CA LYS A 631 1.99 -15.30 6.74
C LYS A 631 0.73 -15.87 7.40
N GLN A 632 0.86 -16.50 8.57
CA GLN A 632 -0.27 -16.92 9.41
C GLN A 632 -0.12 -16.33 10.82
N LEU A 633 -1.24 -16.26 11.53
CA LEU A 633 -1.32 -15.85 12.93
C LEU A 633 -1.25 -17.10 13.81
N VAL A 634 -0.24 -17.17 14.68
CA VAL A 634 -0.06 -18.27 15.63
C VAL A 634 -0.24 -17.74 17.05
N TYR A 635 -1.12 -18.38 17.82
CA TYR A 635 -1.52 -17.92 19.16
C TYR A 635 -0.70 -18.59 20.26
N TYR A 636 -0.17 -17.79 21.17
CA TYR A 636 0.60 -18.25 22.33
C TYR A 636 -0.03 -17.71 23.63
N LYS A 637 -0.30 -18.60 24.58
CA LYS A 637 -0.77 -18.24 25.93
C LYS A 637 0.42 -17.83 26.82
N GLY A 638 0.33 -16.65 27.42
CA GLY A 638 1.38 -15.99 28.19
C GLY A 638 1.79 -14.62 27.63
N ASN A 639 2.57 -13.87 28.41
CA ASN A 639 3.23 -12.64 27.99
C ASN A 639 4.47 -12.91 27.12
N LEU A 640 5.22 -11.87 26.73
CA LEU A 640 6.36 -11.98 25.82
C LEU A 640 7.43 -12.95 26.35
N ALA A 641 7.72 -12.95 27.66
CA ALA A 641 8.70 -13.85 28.27
C ALA A 641 8.31 -15.32 28.09
N LYS A 642 7.05 -15.67 28.39
CA LYS A 642 6.49 -17.03 28.21
C LYS A 642 6.40 -17.44 26.74
N PHE A 643 6.22 -16.47 25.83
CA PHE A 643 6.33 -16.72 24.40
C PHE A 643 7.78 -17.08 24.01
N VAL A 644 8.78 -16.37 24.53
CA VAL A 644 10.21 -16.64 24.23
C VAL A 644 10.71 -17.96 24.85
N GLU A 645 10.15 -18.40 25.98
CA GLU A 645 10.38 -19.76 26.50
C GLU A 645 9.92 -20.84 25.51
N LYS A 646 8.74 -20.66 24.88
CA LYS A 646 8.18 -21.59 23.89
C LYS A 646 8.80 -21.46 22.50
N TRP A 647 9.24 -20.26 22.13
CA TRP A 647 9.84 -19.93 20.84
C TRP A 647 11.21 -19.25 21.05
N PRO A 648 12.31 -20.03 21.23
CA PRO A 648 13.62 -19.47 21.60
C PRO A 648 14.23 -18.49 20.60
N ALA A 649 13.83 -18.54 19.32
CA ALA A 649 14.22 -17.55 18.32
C ALA A 649 13.60 -16.16 18.57
N GLY A 650 12.55 -16.08 19.41
CA GLY A 650 11.98 -14.83 19.89
C GLY A 650 12.88 -14.05 20.86
N LYS A 651 14.04 -14.58 21.28
CA LYS A 651 15.02 -13.81 22.08
C LYS A 651 15.48 -12.52 21.40
N ALA A 652 15.42 -12.44 20.07
CA ALA A 652 15.63 -11.20 19.31
C ALA A 652 14.69 -10.05 19.73
N TYR A 653 13.50 -10.34 20.29
CA TYR A 653 12.62 -9.31 20.86
C TYR A 653 13.14 -8.71 22.18
N TYR A 654 14.21 -9.26 22.80
CA TYR A 654 14.82 -8.76 24.04
C TYR A 654 16.22 -8.18 23.89
N THR A 655 16.93 -8.49 22.80
CA THR A 655 18.32 -8.08 22.58
C THR A 655 18.44 -7.17 21.36
N LEU A 656 19.33 -6.17 21.40
CA LEU A 656 19.85 -5.48 20.21
C LEU A 656 20.84 -6.37 19.44
N SER A 657 20.42 -7.60 19.12
CA SER A 657 21.21 -8.57 18.36
C SER A 657 21.36 -8.14 16.90
N ASP A 658 22.56 -8.36 16.35
CA ASP A 658 22.98 -7.97 15.00
C ASP A 658 21.92 -8.38 13.95
N SER A 659 21.24 -7.38 13.39
CA SER A 659 19.98 -7.57 12.65
C SER A 659 20.20 -7.73 11.14
N VAL A 660 19.17 -8.17 10.43
CA VAL A 660 19.16 -8.34 8.97
C VAL A 660 19.40 -7.02 8.21
N VAL A 661 19.32 -5.86 8.89
CA VAL A 661 19.34 -4.52 8.29
C VAL A 661 20.51 -3.69 8.84
N LYS A 662 21.66 -3.71 8.16
CA LYS A 662 22.82 -2.88 8.52
C LYS A 662 22.73 -1.47 7.91
N PHE A 663 22.75 -0.44 8.75
CA PHE A 663 22.89 0.95 8.29
C PHE A 663 24.36 1.24 7.98
N THR A 664 24.65 1.76 6.79
CA THR A 664 25.99 2.13 6.33
C THR A 664 26.03 3.62 6.00
N PHE A 665 26.65 4.42 6.87
CA PHE A 665 26.73 5.87 6.67
C PHE A 665 27.93 6.32 5.86
N PRO A 666 27.77 7.32 4.96
CA PRO A 666 28.90 7.87 4.21
C PRO A 666 29.86 8.59 5.16
N PRO A 667 31.19 8.50 4.93
CA PRO A 667 32.16 9.15 5.79
C PRO A 667 31.99 10.68 5.78
N PRO A 668 32.18 11.34 6.93
CA PRO A 668 32.06 12.78 7.05
C PRO A 668 33.11 13.49 6.19
N GLY A 669 32.75 14.64 5.61
CA GLY A 669 33.70 15.45 4.85
C GLY A 669 34.82 16.04 5.73
N SER A 670 36.03 16.16 5.20
CA SER A 670 37.19 16.68 5.94
C SER A 670 37.01 18.15 6.34
N LEU A 671 37.15 18.47 7.63
CA LEU A 671 37.12 19.86 8.11
C LEU A 671 38.48 20.54 7.97
N MET A 672 38.54 21.58 7.13
CA MET A 672 39.75 22.38 6.96
C MET A 672 40.20 23.03 8.28
N GLY A 673 41.44 22.75 8.69
CA GLY A 673 42.05 23.32 9.90
C GLY A 673 41.78 22.55 11.21
N VAL A 674 41.01 21.45 11.16
CA VAL A 674 40.83 20.54 12.29
C VAL A 674 41.74 19.32 12.08
N ARG A 675 42.81 19.19 12.88
CA ARG A 675 43.75 18.05 12.83
C ARG A 675 43.52 17.00 13.91
N SER A 676 42.77 17.33 14.97
CA SER A 676 42.41 16.42 16.06
C SER A 676 40.90 16.29 16.14
N GLN A 677 40.41 15.06 16.29
CA GLN A 677 38.98 14.77 16.47
C GLN A 677 38.40 15.41 17.74
N THR A 678 39.25 15.63 18.76
CA THR A 678 38.87 16.17 20.08
C THR A 678 38.73 17.70 20.12
N ARG A 679 39.04 18.42 19.04
CA ARG A 679 38.87 19.88 19.00
C ARG A 679 37.38 20.21 18.93
N ALA A 680 36.93 21.17 19.73
CA ALA A 680 35.57 21.71 19.60
C ALA A 680 35.35 22.32 18.20
N ILE A 681 34.31 21.85 17.52
CA ILE A 681 33.87 22.28 16.18
C ILE A 681 32.57 23.10 16.23
N LEU A 682 31.82 22.95 17.32
CA LEU A 682 30.59 23.66 17.63
C LEU A 682 30.56 23.89 19.14
N LYS A 683 30.31 25.12 19.59
CA LYS A 683 30.38 25.49 21.00
C LYS A 683 29.31 26.52 21.35
N MET A 684 28.67 26.36 22.49
CA MET A 684 27.75 27.34 23.07
C MET A 684 28.32 27.82 24.41
N THR A 685 28.26 29.14 24.66
CA THR A 685 28.81 29.75 25.87
C THR A 685 27.80 30.70 26.50
N ASN A 686 27.37 30.37 27.72
CA ASN A 686 26.49 31.13 28.61
C ASN A 686 25.20 31.60 27.92
N CYS A 687 24.53 30.71 27.19
CA CYS A 687 23.35 31.08 26.42
C CYS A 687 22.05 31.01 27.23
N THR A 688 21.27 32.09 27.14
CA THR A 688 19.90 32.22 27.67
C THR A 688 18.95 32.41 26.49
N PHE A 689 17.75 31.82 26.55
CA PHE A 689 16.74 31.95 25.50
C PHE A 689 15.30 31.87 26.01
N THR A 690 14.46 32.76 25.49
CA THR A 690 13.05 32.93 25.83
C THR A 690 12.20 33.02 24.55
N TYR A 691 11.23 32.12 24.37
CA TYR A 691 10.28 32.25 23.25
C TYR A 691 9.42 33.52 23.37
N PRO A 692 9.08 34.20 22.25
CA PRO A 692 8.21 35.37 22.26
C PRO A 692 6.89 35.10 22.98
N GLY A 693 6.54 35.96 23.94
CA GLY A 693 5.34 35.82 24.77
C GLY A 693 5.46 34.87 25.98
N ALA A 694 6.56 34.14 26.14
CA ALA A 694 6.77 33.28 27.30
C ALA A 694 7.15 34.08 28.57
N LYS A 695 6.53 33.74 29.72
CA LYS A 695 6.80 34.40 31.01
C LYS A 695 8.10 33.96 31.71
N LYS A 696 8.80 32.94 31.20
CA LYS A 696 10.04 32.38 31.75
C LYS A 696 10.97 31.92 30.63
N PRO A 697 12.31 32.04 30.77
CA PRO A 697 13.26 31.51 29.80
C PRO A 697 13.19 29.97 29.76
N GLN A 698 13.24 29.39 28.56
CA GLN A 698 13.29 27.93 28.38
C GLN A 698 14.68 27.37 28.61
N LEU A 699 15.72 28.18 28.45
CA LEU A 699 17.12 27.83 28.75
C LEU A 699 17.83 29.01 29.41
N GLN A 700 18.67 28.74 30.41
CA GLN A 700 19.36 29.75 31.20
C GLN A 700 20.84 29.40 31.36
N ASN A 701 21.72 30.35 31.02
CA ASN A 701 23.18 30.27 31.19
C ASN A 701 23.81 28.92 30.72
N VAL A 702 23.38 28.41 29.57
CA VAL A 702 23.80 27.09 29.09
C VAL A 702 25.13 27.14 28.36
N SER A 703 26.06 26.24 28.73
CA SER A 703 27.39 26.09 28.11
C SER A 703 27.67 24.63 27.75
N CYS A 704 28.00 24.38 26.48
CA CYS A 704 28.36 23.05 25.96
C CYS A 704 29.31 23.13 24.76
N ALA A 705 29.97 22.02 24.43
CA ALA A 705 30.86 21.93 23.27
C ALA A 705 30.82 20.55 22.63
N VAL A 706 30.84 20.51 21.30
CA VAL A 706 30.84 19.29 20.48
C VAL A 706 32.16 19.21 19.72
N SER A 707 32.75 18.02 19.70
CA SER A 707 33.94 17.63 18.93
C SER A 707 33.57 16.56 17.90
N LEU A 708 34.43 16.27 16.90
CA LEU A 708 34.17 15.18 15.95
C LEU A 708 34.08 13.81 16.64
N SER A 709 34.77 13.65 17.78
CA SER A 709 34.69 12.45 18.63
C SER A 709 33.50 12.41 19.60
N SER A 710 32.65 13.44 19.67
CA SER A 710 31.57 13.51 20.65
C SER A 710 30.46 12.49 20.35
N ARG A 711 29.91 11.91 21.43
CA ARG A 711 28.85 10.91 21.46
C ARG A 711 27.96 11.22 22.67
N VAL A 712 26.91 12.00 22.45
CA VAL A 712 26.16 12.69 23.53
C VAL A 712 24.71 12.24 23.57
N GLY A 713 24.25 11.79 24.73
CA GLY A 713 22.85 11.54 25.03
C GLY A 713 22.26 12.71 25.82
N ILE A 714 21.22 13.35 25.28
CA ILE A 714 20.49 14.44 25.93
C ILE A 714 19.24 13.86 26.57
N VAL A 715 19.19 13.89 27.90
CA VAL A 715 18.13 13.32 28.74
C VAL A 715 17.48 14.41 29.59
N GLY A 716 16.23 14.19 29.99
CA GLY A 716 15.44 15.14 30.79
C GLY A 716 13.95 15.00 30.53
N PRO A 717 13.09 15.53 31.42
CA PRO A 717 11.64 15.43 31.28
C PRO A 717 11.12 16.20 30.07
N ASN A 718 9.92 15.84 29.60
CA ASN A 718 9.26 16.53 28.49
C ASN A 718 9.01 17.99 28.86
N GLY A 719 9.29 18.91 27.93
CA GLY A 719 9.20 20.36 28.16
C GLY A 719 10.42 21.00 28.85
N ALA A 720 11.45 20.25 29.25
CA ALA A 720 12.62 20.79 29.96
C ALA A 720 13.55 21.72 29.14
N GLY A 721 13.33 21.82 27.82
CA GLY A 721 14.17 22.60 26.90
C GLY A 721 15.09 21.78 25.98
N LYS A 722 14.98 20.45 25.95
CA LYS A 722 15.82 19.53 25.14
C LYS A 722 15.92 19.94 23.66
N SER A 723 14.80 20.04 22.94
CA SER A 723 14.80 20.42 21.52
C SER A 723 15.16 21.90 21.33
N THR A 724 14.84 22.78 22.28
CA THR A 724 15.28 24.20 22.27
C THR A 724 16.82 24.31 22.34
N LEU A 725 17.47 23.43 23.11
CA LEU A 725 18.94 23.38 23.21
C LEU A 725 19.56 23.03 21.85
N ILE A 726 18.96 22.05 21.14
CA ILE A 726 19.39 21.71 19.79
C ILE A 726 19.12 22.85 18.81
N LYS A 727 17.96 23.51 18.87
CA LYS A 727 17.63 24.66 17.99
C LYS A 727 18.61 25.83 18.12
N LEU A 728 19.06 26.15 19.33
CA LEU A 728 20.13 27.13 19.54
C LEU A 728 21.48 26.61 18.99
N LEU A 729 21.80 25.35 19.26
CA LEU A 729 23.07 24.74 18.84
C LEU A 729 23.19 24.60 17.31
N THR A 730 22.08 24.40 16.59
CA THR A 730 22.03 24.31 15.12
C THR A 730 21.89 25.67 14.42
N GLY A 731 21.51 26.73 15.15
CA GLY A 731 21.24 28.06 14.59
C GLY A 731 19.84 28.23 13.98
N GLU A 732 18.85 27.47 14.47
CA GLU A 732 17.42 27.66 14.16
C GLU A 732 16.77 28.74 15.03
N THR A 733 17.32 28.99 16.21
CA THR A 733 16.96 30.11 17.08
C THR A 733 18.22 30.88 17.48
N VAL A 734 18.10 32.20 17.60
CA VAL A 734 19.18 33.06 18.11
C VAL A 734 19.02 33.15 19.64
N PRO A 735 20.08 33.00 20.44
CA PRO A 735 19.99 33.19 21.89
C PRO A 735 19.82 34.67 22.25
N ASP A 736 19.10 34.97 23.33
CA ASP A 736 18.93 36.33 23.86
C ASP A 736 20.24 36.87 24.45
N GLU A 737 20.99 35.97 25.11
CA GLU A 737 22.29 36.25 25.72
C GLU A 737 23.31 35.16 25.38
N GLY A 738 24.60 35.48 25.49
CA GLY A 738 25.69 34.52 25.23
C GLY A 738 26.07 34.40 23.75
N LYS A 739 26.76 33.31 23.37
CA LYS A 739 27.15 33.08 21.97
C LYS A 739 27.24 31.60 21.57
N VAL A 740 26.90 31.34 20.31
CA VAL A 740 27.11 30.06 19.60
C VAL A 740 28.22 30.24 18.57
N GLU A 741 29.25 29.38 18.60
CA GLU A 741 30.41 29.40 17.73
C GLU A 741 30.45 28.12 16.89
N LYS A 742 30.20 28.25 15.58
CA LYS A 742 30.22 27.16 14.58
C LYS A 742 31.47 27.23 13.70
N HIS A 743 32.05 26.09 13.33
CA HIS A 743 33.14 26.03 12.35
C HIS A 743 32.63 26.29 10.92
N PRO A 744 33.26 27.16 10.11
CA PRO A 744 32.80 27.58 8.77
C PRO A 744 32.51 26.50 7.72
N ASN A 745 33.08 25.30 7.82
CA ASN A 745 32.80 24.20 6.89
C ASN A 745 31.97 23.08 7.57
N LEU A 746 31.34 23.36 8.71
CA LEU A 746 30.57 22.39 9.48
C LEU A 746 29.16 22.20 8.91
N ARG A 747 28.91 21.02 8.35
CA ARG A 747 27.56 20.53 8.05
C ARG A 747 27.03 19.76 9.25
N VAL A 748 25.90 20.23 9.77
CA VAL A 748 25.11 19.55 10.78
C VAL A 748 23.88 18.96 10.09
N ALA A 749 23.71 17.64 10.17
CA ALA A 749 22.45 16.97 9.86
C ALA A 749 21.63 16.92 11.14
N TYR A 750 20.44 17.54 11.11
CA TYR A 750 19.51 17.51 12.21
C TYR A 750 18.20 16.88 11.72
N VAL A 751 17.79 15.81 12.38
CA VAL A 751 16.51 15.14 12.18
C VAL A 751 15.65 15.50 13.38
N ALA A 752 14.71 16.42 13.16
CA ALA A 752 13.77 16.87 14.18
C ALA A 752 12.65 15.82 14.41
N GLN A 753 12.02 15.85 15.59
CA GLN A 753 10.88 14.99 15.91
C GLN A 753 9.70 15.15 14.91
N HIS A 754 9.52 16.36 14.36
CA HIS A 754 8.51 16.68 13.34
C HIS A 754 9.06 16.72 11.90
N ALA A 755 10.12 15.96 11.60
CA ALA A 755 10.70 15.96 10.24
C ALA A 755 9.74 15.49 9.13
N PHE A 756 8.59 14.90 9.47
CA PHE A 756 7.57 14.52 8.51
C PHE A 756 6.88 15.69 7.81
N HIS A 757 6.82 16.89 8.40
CA HIS A 757 6.17 18.05 7.77
C HIS A 757 6.77 18.38 6.39
N HIS A 758 8.09 18.26 6.24
CA HIS A 758 8.80 18.46 4.97
C HIS A 758 8.62 17.30 3.96
N ILE A 759 8.15 16.13 4.43
CA ILE A 759 7.77 14.99 3.59
C ILE A 759 6.28 15.06 3.22
N GLU A 760 5.44 15.63 4.09
CA GLU A 760 3.99 15.83 3.90
C GLU A 760 3.69 16.81 2.75
N GLU A 761 4.54 17.82 2.57
CA GLU A 761 4.51 18.71 1.39
C GLU A 761 4.83 17.99 0.06
N HIS A 762 5.31 16.74 0.09
CA HIS A 762 5.85 15.99 -1.06
C HIS A 762 5.37 14.52 -1.14
N LEU A 763 4.20 14.20 -0.55
CA LEU A 763 3.66 12.84 -0.48
C LEU A 763 3.48 12.17 -1.85
N GLU A 764 3.36 12.93 -2.93
CA GLU A 764 3.23 12.49 -4.32
C GLU A 764 4.54 12.06 -4.99
N LYS A 765 5.69 12.39 -4.40
CA LYS A 765 7.01 11.99 -4.90
C LYS A 765 7.42 10.64 -4.32
N THR A 766 8.29 9.91 -5.01
CA THR A 766 8.97 8.74 -4.42
C THR A 766 10.18 9.15 -3.58
N ALA A 767 10.68 8.27 -2.71
CA ALA A 767 11.83 8.58 -1.84
C ALA A 767 13.08 9.01 -2.64
N MET A 768 13.33 8.34 -3.77
CA MET A 768 14.40 8.73 -4.69
C MET A 768 14.18 10.15 -5.26
N GLN A 769 12.97 10.46 -5.71
CA GLN A 769 12.62 11.77 -6.27
C GLN A 769 12.71 12.89 -5.22
N TYR A 770 12.37 12.61 -3.96
CA TYR A 770 12.51 13.58 -2.86
C TYR A 770 13.99 13.95 -2.61
N ILE A 771 14.91 12.97 -2.54
CA ILE A 771 16.35 13.27 -2.41
C ILE A 771 16.88 14.01 -3.64
N GLN A 772 16.44 13.64 -4.85
CA GLN A 772 16.80 14.35 -6.08
C GLN A 772 16.30 15.80 -6.09
N TRP A 773 15.07 16.04 -5.66
CA TRP A 773 14.50 17.38 -5.53
C TRP A 773 15.25 18.23 -4.50
N ARG A 774 15.53 17.68 -3.31
CA ARG A 774 16.18 18.36 -2.17
C ARG A 774 17.58 18.87 -2.50
N TYR A 775 18.32 18.13 -3.33
CA TYR A 775 19.72 18.41 -3.69
C TYR A 775 19.93 18.76 -5.17
N GLN A 776 18.85 19.06 -5.91
CA GLN A 776 18.88 19.33 -7.35
C GLN A 776 19.91 20.38 -7.77
N ASP A 777 20.07 21.43 -6.95
CA ASP A 777 20.95 22.57 -7.22
C ASP A 777 22.36 22.40 -6.62
N GLY A 778 22.70 21.19 -6.15
CA GLY A 778 23.97 20.89 -5.47
C GLY A 778 24.07 21.42 -4.04
N VAL A 779 23.00 22.01 -3.52
CA VAL A 779 22.84 22.53 -2.15
C VAL A 779 21.58 21.97 -1.50
N ASP A 780 21.54 21.96 -0.17
CA ASP A 780 20.39 21.47 0.59
C ASP A 780 19.26 22.52 0.65
N LYS A 781 18.19 22.32 -0.13
CA LYS A 781 17.03 23.23 -0.16
C LYS A 781 16.35 23.39 1.20
N GLU A 782 16.29 22.32 2.00
CA GLU A 782 15.66 22.33 3.33
C GLU A 782 16.44 23.22 4.30
N GLN A 783 17.78 23.21 4.23
CA GLN A 783 18.60 24.13 5.01
C GLN A 783 18.50 25.58 4.51
N ALA A 784 18.27 25.78 3.21
CA ALA A 784 18.08 27.11 2.61
C ALA A 784 16.74 27.76 2.98
N ALA A 785 15.69 26.97 3.20
CA ALA A 785 14.35 27.44 3.56
C ALA A 785 14.19 27.89 5.04
N LYS A 786 15.22 27.73 5.88
CA LYS A 786 15.11 28.04 7.32
C LYS A 786 14.89 29.52 7.58
N ALA A 787 13.93 29.83 8.46
CA ALA A 787 13.51 31.20 8.79
C ALA A 787 14.67 32.10 9.29
N THR A 788 15.71 31.54 9.91
CA THR A 788 16.91 32.30 10.31
C THR A 788 17.74 32.84 9.14
N ARG A 789 17.45 32.47 7.89
CA ARG A 789 18.05 33.05 6.68
C ARG A 789 17.25 34.21 6.08
N ALA A 790 15.99 34.43 6.50
CA ALA A 790 15.26 35.61 6.10
C ALA A 790 15.95 36.87 6.64
N MET A 791 16.14 37.88 5.79
CA MET A 791 16.73 39.16 6.16
C MET A 791 15.77 39.92 7.09
N THR A 792 16.22 40.30 8.28
CA THR A 792 15.42 41.12 9.20
C THR A 792 15.42 42.59 8.74
N PRO A 793 14.44 43.41 9.16
CA PRO A 793 14.42 44.83 8.83
C PRO A 793 15.71 45.56 9.25
N GLU A 794 16.25 45.21 10.43
CA GLU A 794 17.50 45.75 10.98
C GLU A 794 18.72 45.40 10.11
N GLU A 795 18.76 44.19 9.54
CA GLU A 795 19.83 43.75 8.64
C GLU A 795 19.79 44.44 7.27
N ILE A 796 18.59 44.79 6.79
CA ILE A 796 18.39 45.61 5.59
C ILE A 796 18.89 47.04 5.82
N GLU A 797 18.91 47.54 7.06
CA GLU A 797 19.54 48.81 7.42
C GLU A 797 21.05 48.69 7.62
N LEU A 798 21.56 47.59 8.20
CA LEU A 798 22.99 47.30 8.26
C LEU A 798 23.64 47.24 6.87
N LEU A 799 22.96 46.71 5.85
CA LEU A 799 23.41 46.76 4.44
C LEU A 799 23.55 48.19 3.86
N LYS A 800 22.92 49.20 4.48
CA LYS A 800 23.06 50.62 4.14
C LYS A 800 24.21 51.29 4.91
N THR A 801 24.95 50.56 5.75
CA THR A 801 26.08 51.09 6.52
C THR A 801 27.35 51.11 5.65
N PRO A 802 28.06 52.24 5.51
CA PRO A 802 29.24 52.33 4.66
C PRO A 802 30.45 51.64 5.28
N ILE A 803 31.10 50.74 4.51
CA ILE A 803 32.42 50.21 4.85
C ILE A 803 33.47 51.22 4.38
N VAL A 804 34.16 51.85 5.33
CA VAL A 804 35.27 52.78 5.05
C VAL A 804 36.56 52.00 4.77
N GLY A 805 37.13 52.21 3.58
CA GLY A 805 38.41 51.64 3.17
C GLY A 805 39.62 52.39 3.77
N ARG A 806 40.81 51.79 3.67
CA ARG A 806 42.08 52.43 4.12
C ARG A 806 42.44 53.73 3.38
N THR A 807 41.80 54.00 2.25
CA THR A 807 41.93 55.22 1.44
C THR A 807 40.88 56.29 1.77
N GLY A 808 40.00 56.05 2.75
CA GLY A 808 38.89 56.95 3.11
C GLY A 808 37.62 56.81 2.25
N GLU A 809 37.66 56.02 1.17
CA GLU A 809 36.47 55.72 0.37
C GLU A 809 35.42 54.92 1.16
N SER A 810 34.17 55.37 1.11
CA SER A 810 33.01 54.66 1.68
C SER A 810 32.31 53.84 0.60
N ARG A 811 32.09 52.54 0.85
CA ARG A 811 31.42 51.63 -0.10
C ARG A 811 30.39 50.75 0.61
N PHE A 812 29.31 50.42 -0.08
CA PHE A 812 28.21 49.60 0.46
C PHE A 812 28.29 48.15 -0.05
N LEU A 813 28.16 47.19 0.85
CA LEU A 813 28.17 45.76 0.55
C LEU A 813 26.87 45.38 -0.18
N GLU A 814 26.98 44.67 -1.31
CA GLU A 814 25.83 44.10 -2.01
C GLU A 814 25.64 42.62 -1.63
N ARG A 815 26.70 41.83 -1.80
CA ARG A 815 26.74 40.39 -1.46
C ARG A 815 28.16 39.89 -1.33
N ILE A 816 28.32 38.73 -0.69
CA ILE A 816 29.54 37.93 -0.76
C ILE A 816 29.49 37.05 -2.01
N VAL A 817 30.61 36.96 -2.75
CA VAL A 817 30.72 36.22 -4.02
C VAL A 817 31.61 34.99 -3.89
N GLY A 818 32.65 35.06 -3.05
CA GLY A 818 33.69 34.05 -2.96
C GLY A 818 34.35 34.01 -1.58
N ARG A 819 35.00 32.90 -1.27
CA ARG A 819 35.75 32.69 -0.02
C ARG A 819 37.11 32.07 -0.33
N GLN A 820 38.18 32.65 0.21
CA GLN A 820 39.53 32.11 0.11
C GLN A 820 40.18 31.97 1.49
N LYS A 821 41.18 31.11 1.59
CA LYS A 821 41.88 30.82 2.84
C LYS A 821 42.90 31.91 3.18
N LEU A 822 42.79 32.51 4.37
CA LEU A 822 43.72 33.51 4.89
C LEU A 822 44.40 32.99 6.17
N LYS A 823 45.58 32.38 6.03
CA LYS A 823 46.33 31.74 7.13
C LYS A 823 45.51 30.65 7.86
N LYS A 824 44.96 30.98 9.05
CA LYS A 824 44.11 30.14 9.90
C LYS A 824 42.61 30.53 9.85
N SER A 825 42.28 31.59 9.11
CA SER A 825 40.96 32.21 8.97
C SER A 825 40.57 32.26 7.48
N TYR A 826 39.49 32.97 7.16
CA TYR A 826 39.03 33.17 5.77
C TYR A 826 39.05 34.65 5.39
N SER A 827 39.11 34.90 4.08
CA SER A 827 38.87 36.20 3.46
C SER A 827 37.74 36.03 2.45
N TYR A 828 36.83 37.00 2.38
CA TYR A 828 35.63 36.95 1.55
C TYR A 828 35.69 38.01 0.46
N GLU A 829 35.31 37.62 -0.75
CA GLU A 829 35.18 38.51 -1.90
C GLU A 829 33.83 39.21 -1.82
N ILE A 830 33.88 40.53 -1.71
CA ILE A 830 32.70 41.38 -1.59
C ILE A 830 32.43 42.03 -2.94
N LYS A 831 31.19 41.85 -3.41
CA LYS A 831 30.60 42.67 -4.45
C LYS A 831 30.07 43.95 -3.81
N TRP A 832 30.57 45.08 -4.31
CA TRP A 832 30.09 46.40 -3.92
C TRP A 832 28.86 46.80 -4.74
N GLN A 833 27.91 47.49 -4.10
CA GLN A 833 26.73 48.04 -4.77
C GLN A 833 27.14 49.01 -5.89
N ASN A 834 26.42 49.01 -7.01
CA ASN A 834 26.61 49.89 -8.18
C ASN A 834 28.01 49.87 -8.84
N LEU A 835 28.91 48.96 -8.45
CA LEU A 835 30.22 48.77 -9.05
C LEU A 835 30.29 47.46 -9.86
N GLN A 836 31.09 47.44 -10.92
CA GLN A 836 31.35 46.24 -11.72
C GLN A 836 32.20 45.22 -10.94
N HIS A 837 32.05 43.92 -11.24
CA HIS A 837 32.77 42.81 -10.57
C HIS A 837 34.30 42.98 -10.52
N LYS A 838 34.90 43.70 -11.48
CA LYS A 838 36.33 44.05 -11.49
C LYS A 838 36.82 44.88 -10.29
N PHE A 839 35.90 45.49 -9.54
CA PHE A 839 36.19 46.28 -8.34
C PHE A 839 35.92 45.52 -7.03
N ASN A 840 35.58 44.22 -7.11
CA ASN A 840 35.40 43.37 -5.94
C ASN A 840 36.65 43.41 -5.04
N ALA A 841 36.44 43.37 -3.72
CA ALA A 841 37.53 43.46 -2.75
C ALA A 841 37.49 42.27 -1.77
N TRP A 842 38.66 41.86 -1.30
CA TRP A 842 38.82 40.78 -0.34
C TRP A 842 38.94 41.34 1.08
N LEU A 843 37.96 41.08 1.95
CA LEU A 843 38.02 41.46 3.37
C LEU A 843 38.16 40.23 4.29
N PRO A 844 39.00 40.29 5.35
CA PRO A 844 39.11 39.23 6.36
C PRO A 844 37.79 38.98 7.10
N ARG A 845 37.56 37.71 7.49
CA ARG A 845 36.40 37.27 8.30
C ARG A 845 36.17 38.12 9.54
N GLU A 846 37.24 38.36 10.30
CA GLU A 846 37.22 39.14 11.53
C GLU A 846 36.68 40.57 11.28
N ARG A 847 37.10 41.22 10.20
CA ARG A 847 36.65 42.58 9.86
C ARG A 847 35.17 42.64 9.46
N LEU A 848 34.64 41.60 8.81
CA LEU A 848 33.21 41.54 8.48
C LEU A 848 32.35 41.34 9.73
N ILE A 849 32.82 40.54 10.69
CA ILE A 849 32.17 40.31 11.99
C ILE A 849 32.18 41.60 12.84
N GLU A 850 33.31 42.31 12.90
CA GLU A 850 33.41 43.64 13.56
C GLU A 850 32.43 44.67 13.01
N LEU A 851 32.13 44.60 11.71
CA LEU A 851 31.20 45.48 11.01
C LEU A 851 29.73 45.02 11.09
N GLY A 852 29.43 43.97 11.86
CA GLY A 852 28.08 43.44 12.05
C GLY A 852 27.60 42.44 10.99
N PHE A 853 28.36 42.19 9.92
CA PHE A 853 27.97 41.30 8.81
C PHE A 853 28.11 39.79 9.12
N SER A 854 28.04 39.42 10.41
CA SER A 854 28.21 38.04 10.90
C SER A 854 27.26 37.04 10.24
N LYS A 855 26.00 37.45 10.00
CA LYS A 855 24.97 36.59 9.39
C LYS A 855 25.26 36.30 7.92
N LEU A 856 25.60 37.32 7.12
CA LEU A 856 25.97 37.15 5.70
C LEU A 856 27.22 36.26 5.53
N VAL A 857 28.19 36.40 6.44
CA VAL A 857 29.37 35.52 6.49
C VAL A 857 28.97 34.08 6.80
N GLN A 858 28.09 33.87 7.79
CA GLN A 858 27.61 32.55 8.17
C GLN A 858 26.75 31.88 7.08
N GLU A 859 25.90 32.65 6.39
CA GLU A 859 25.10 32.19 5.26
C GLU A 859 25.98 31.74 4.09
N PHE A 860 26.99 32.53 3.73
CA PHE A 860 27.95 32.17 2.68
C PHE A 860 28.81 30.97 3.07
N ASP A 861 29.26 30.90 4.33
CA ASP A 861 29.97 29.74 4.87
C ASP A 861 29.13 28.46 4.78
N ASP A 862 27.83 28.52 5.12
CA ASP A 862 26.90 27.39 5.04
C ASP A 862 26.54 26.99 3.60
N PHE A 863 26.43 27.95 2.68
CA PHE A 863 26.26 27.69 1.25
C PHE A 863 27.47 26.92 0.68
N GLU A 864 28.69 27.41 0.92
CA GLU A 864 29.91 26.72 0.48
C GLU A 864 30.06 25.36 1.17
N ALA A 865 29.78 25.26 2.48
CA ALA A 865 29.82 23.99 3.19
C ALA A 865 28.83 22.97 2.61
N SER A 866 27.61 23.40 2.24
CA SER A 866 26.61 22.55 1.58
C SER A 866 27.08 22.10 0.19
N ARG A 867 27.62 23.02 -0.61
CA ARG A 867 28.12 22.77 -1.97
C ARG A 867 29.32 21.83 -2.01
N GLU A 868 30.28 21.99 -1.09
CA GLU A 868 31.41 21.06 -0.88
C GLU A 868 30.92 19.65 -0.48
N GLY A 869 29.77 19.55 0.20
CA GLY A 869 29.17 18.30 0.65
C GLY A 869 28.36 17.60 -0.45
N ALA A 870 27.17 18.12 -0.74
CA ALA A 870 26.21 17.52 -1.66
C ALA A 870 26.69 17.58 -3.12
N GLY A 871 27.27 18.70 -3.57
CA GLY A 871 27.86 18.85 -4.90
C GLY A 871 29.06 17.93 -5.19
N SER A 872 29.59 17.23 -4.19
CA SER A 872 30.58 16.16 -4.37
C SER A 872 30.00 14.80 -4.78
N ARG A 873 28.66 14.68 -4.87
CA ARG A 873 27.94 13.44 -5.23
C ARG A 873 27.18 13.65 -6.54
N GLU A 874 27.23 12.65 -7.41
CA GLU A 874 26.39 12.58 -8.60
C GLU A 874 24.94 12.21 -8.21
N MET A 875 23.95 12.94 -8.73
CA MET A 875 22.51 12.74 -8.45
C MET A 875 21.86 11.62 -9.29
N SER A 876 22.66 10.67 -9.77
CA SER A 876 22.19 9.52 -10.55
C SER A 876 21.26 8.63 -9.73
N GLY A 877 20.12 8.24 -10.31
CA GLY A 877 19.09 7.43 -9.63
C GLY A 877 19.66 6.15 -9.02
N LYS A 878 20.62 5.49 -9.70
CA LYS A 878 21.33 4.30 -9.19
C LYS A 878 22.10 4.56 -7.88
N LEU A 879 22.68 5.75 -7.70
CA LEU A 879 23.41 6.12 -6.49
C LEU A 879 22.46 6.56 -5.37
N VAL A 880 21.32 7.17 -5.71
CA VAL A 880 20.28 7.55 -4.75
C VAL A 880 19.56 6.30 -4.22
N ARG A 881 19.15 5.38 -5.11
CA ARG A 881 18.59 4.06 -4.75
C ARG A 881 19.53 3.28 -3.84
N LYS A 882 20.80 3.13 -4.22
CA LYS A 882 21.79 2.48 -3.35
C LYS A 882 21.94 3.18 -1.99
N HIS A 883 21.95 4.50 -1.93
CA HIS A 883 22.07 5.24 -0.66
C HIS A 883 20.83 5.08 0.24
N LEU A 884 19.65 4.77 -0.32
CA LEU A 884 18.45 4.40 0.44
C LEU A 884 18.52 2.94 0.92
N GLU A 885 19.03 2.02 0.09
CA GLU A 885 19.34 0.63 0.44
C GLU A 885 20.38 0.55 1.58
N ASP A 886 21.44 1.38 1.52
CA ASP A 886 22.48 1.50 2.55
C ASP A 886 21.91 2.00 3.91
N VAL A 887 20.70 2.59 3.95
CA VAL A 887 19.97 3.03 5.16
C VAL A 887 18.82 2.06 5.51
N GLY A 888 18.77 0.90 4.85
CA GLY A 888 17.80 -0.15 5.15
C GLY A 888 16.37 0.14 4.67
N LEU A 889 16.21 0.98 3.65
CA LEU A 889 14.98 1.08 2.87
C LEU A 889 15.12 0.22 1.61
N ASP A 890 14.14 -0.64 1.35
CA ASP A 890 14.11 -1.46 0.14
C ASP A 890 14.15 -0.61 -1.14
N GLY A 891 14.96 -1.01 -2.13
CA GLY A 891 15.20 -0.25 -3.34
C GLY A 891 13.99 -0.10 -4.26
N ASP A 892 13.11 -1.11 -4.30
CA ASP A 892 11.87 -1.07 -5.08
C ASP A 892 10.84 -0.16 -4.42
N ILE A 893 10.73 -0.21 -3.08
CA ILE A 893 9.92 0.74 -2.30
C ILE A 893 10.46 2.18 -2.49
N ALA A 894 11.78 2.36 -2.49
CA ALA A 894 12.42 3.65 -2.65
C ALA A 894 12.20 4.30 -4.04
N GLU A 895 12.15 3.48 -5.10
CA GLU A 895 12.03 3.94 -6.48
C GLU A 895 10.57 4.13 -6.92
N TYR A 896 9.67 3.21 -6.55
CA TYR A 896 8.32 3.12 -7.13
C TYR A 896 7.17 3.55 -6.19
N ASN A 897 7.36 3.51 -4.87
CA ASN A 897 6.29 3.90 -3.95
C ASN A 897 6.35 5.41 -3.66
N GLU A 898 5.20 6.08 -3.80
CA GLU A 898 5.00 7.46 -3.38
C GLU A 898 5.11 7.57 -1.85
N MET A 899 5.63 8.69 -1.32
CA MET A 899 5.83 8.87 0.12
C MET A 899 4.51 8.81 0.93
N LYS A 900 3.35 9.01 0.27
CA LYS A 900 2.02 8.74 0.85
C LYS A 900 1.82 7.29 1.29
N GLY A 901 2.41 6.33 0.57
CA GLY A 901 2.29 4.89 0.83
C GLY A 901 3.34 4.34 1.79
N LEU A 902 4.25 5.17 2.30
CA LEU A 902 5.30 4.76 3.23
C LEU A 902 4.82 4.84 4.68
N SER A 903 5.16 3.82 5.48
CA SER A 903 5.00 3.83 6.93
C SER A 903 5.89 4.89 7.61
N GLY A 904 5.55 5.30 8.84
CA GLY A 904 6.33 6.28 9.62
C GLY A 904 7.82 5.92 9.71
N GLY A 905 8.16 4.67 10.03
CA GLY A 905 9.55 4.21 10.09
C GLY A 905 10.28 4.21 8.74
N GLN A 906 9.57 3.90 7.64
CA GLN A 906 10.13 4.08 6.29
C GLN A 906 10.37 5.55 5.97
N LYS A 907 9.43 6.45 6.31
CA LYS A 907 9.62 7.90 6.17
C LYS A 907 10.84 8.39 6.97
N VAL A 908 11.07 7.92 8.20
CA VAL A 908 12.28 8.28 8.98
C VAL A 908 13.56 7.77 8.33
N LYS A 909 13.57 6.56 7.75
CA LYS A 909 14.71 6.09 6.94
C LYS A 909 14.99 7.03 5.75
N VAL A 910 13.94 7.54 5.08
CA VAL A 910 14.09 8.54 4.01
C VAL A 910 14.67 9.86 4.54
N VAL A 911 14.20 10.38 5.68
CA VAL A 911 14.77 11.61 6.28
C VAL A 911 16.25 11.42 6.65
N ILE A 912 16.59 10.31 7.32
CA ILE A 912 17.98 10.00 7.70
C ILE A 912 18.85 9.87 6.44
N ALA A 913 18.38 9.15 5.42
CA ALA A 913 19.10 9.04 4.15
C ALA A 913 19.29 10.40 3.48
N ALA A 914 18.25 11.25 3.41
CA ALA A 914 18.33 12.59 2.86
C ALA A 914 19.36 13.45 3.62
N ALA A 915 19.26 13.54 4.95
CA ALA A 915 20.17 14.32 5.78
C ALA A 915 21.64 13.83 5.70
N MET A 916 21.84 12.52 5.54
CA MET A 916 23.17 11.93 5.36
C MET A 916 23.71 12.05 3.93
N TRP A 917 22.89 12.45 2.95
CA TRP A 917 23.35 12.64 1.56
C TRP A 917 24.50 13.65 1.48
N ALA A 918 24.38 14.77 2.20
CA ALA A 918 25.35 15.86 2.23
C ALA A 918 26.69 15.55 2.94
N LYS A 919 26.92 14.31 3.41
CA LYS A 919 28.13 13.91 4.18
C LYS A 919 28.40 14.87 5.36
N PRO A 920 27.46 14.99 6.31
CA PRO A 920 27.58 15.87 7.47
C PRO A 920 28.76 15.46 8.36
N GLN A 921 29.20 16.35 9.26
CA GLN A 921 30.17 16.01 10.32
C GLN A 921 29.53 15.81 11.68
N VAL A 922 28.34 16.36 11.89
CA VAL A 922 27.54 16.19 13.11
C VAL A 922 26.19 15.64 12.69
N LEU A 923 25.76 14.53 13.29
CA LEU A 923 24.41 14.00 13.18
C LEU A 923 23.69 14.22 14.52
N ILE A 924 22.52 14.85 14.47
CA ILE A 924 21.65 15.10 15.62
C ILE A 924 20.30 14.45 15.33
N LEU A 925 19.88 13.51 16.18
CA LEU A 925 18.57 12.85 16.09
C LEU A 925 17.71 13.22 17.30
N ASP A 926 16.55 13.83 17.08
CA ASP A 926 15.56 14.10 18.14
C ASP A 926 14.56 12.94 18.23
N GLU A 927 14.66 12.15 19.31
CA GLU A 927 13.86 10.96 19.61
C GLU A 927 13.74 9.91 18.46
N PRO A 928 14.86 9.41 17.91
CA PRO A 928 14.85 8.45 16.78
C PRO A 928 14.16 7.12 17.12
N THR A 929 14.01 6.81 18.39
CA THR A 929 13.44 5.56 18.92
C THR A 929 11.90 5.49 18.81
N ASN A 930 11.21 6.61 18.57
CA ASN A 930 9.74 6.62 18.45
C ASN A 930 9.24 6.09 17.10
N PHE A 931 10.09 6.03 16.07
CA PHE A 931 9.65 5.73 14.70
C PHE A 931 10.43 4.60 14.04
N LEU A 932 11.58 4.23 14.58
CA LEU A 932 12.38 3.10 14.10
C LEU A 932 12.08 1.87 14.94
N ASP A 933 11.74 0.78 14.26
CA ASP A 933 11.62 -0.54 14.86
C ASP A 933 12.95 -1.03 15.45
N ARG A 934 12.91 -1.97 16.41
CA ARG A 934 14.11 -2.43 17.14
C ARG A 934 15.23 -2.96 16.23
N ASP A 935 14.90 -3.61 15.11
CA ASP A 935 15.90 -4.12 14.16
C ASP A 935 16.63 -2.98 13.44
N ALA A 936 15.89 -1.96 12.99
CA ALA A 936 16.44 -0.75 12.39
C ALA A 936 17.16 0.15 13.41
N LEU A 937 16.72 0.13 14.67
CA LEU A 937 17.32 0.85 15.80
C LEU A 937 18.68 0.23 16.17
N GLY A 938 18.78 -1.11 16.18
CA GLY A 938 20.05 -1.84 16.28
C GLY A 938 20.97 -1.60 15.08
N GLY A 939 20.43 -1.69 13.86
CA GLY A 939 21.15 -1.37 12.62
C GLY A 939 21.71 0.05 12.60
N LEU A 940 20.91 1.03 13.04
CA LEU A 940 21.29 2.43 13.22
C LEU A 940 22.40 2.58 14.28
N ALA A 941 22.31 1.88 15.41
CA ALA A 941 23.33 1.89 16.45
C ALA A 941 24.68 1.39 15.95
N VAL A 942 24.71 0.26 15.21
CA VAL A 942 25.91 -0.24 14.53
C VAL A 942 26.47 0.79 13.54
N GLY A 943 25.59 1.38 12.72
CA GLY A 943 25.96 2.44 11.77
C GLY A 943 26.60 3.67 12.45
N ILE A 944 26.07 4.12 13.59
CA ILE A 944 26.62 5.24 14.39
C ILE A 944 27.97 4.88 15.04
N ARG A 945 28.14 3.61 15.46
CA ARG A 945 29.38 3.11 16.07
C ARG A 945 30.52 3.00 15.05
N GLU A 946 30.23 2.61 13.81
CA GLU A 946 31.20 2.58 12.70
C GLU A 946 31.48 3.97 12.10
N TRP A 947 30.52 4.89 12.17
CA TRP A 947 30.64 6.22 11.56
C TRP A 947 31.57 7.17 12.34
N THR A 948 32.37 7.96 11.63
CA THR A 948 33.46 8.76 12.22
C THR A 948 33.14 10.25 12.44
N GLY A 949 31.89 10.66 12.26
CA GLY A 949 31.40 11.99 12.64
C GLY A 949 30.99 12.07 14.12
N ALA A 950 30.57 13.26 14.56
CA ALA A 950 30.00 13.48 15.89
C ALA A 950 28.52 13.09 15.93
N PHE A 951 28.06 12.48 17.01
CA PHE A 951 26.66 12.10 17.18
C PHE A 951 26.08 12.65 18.48
N LEU A 952 24.89 13.23 18.37
CA LEU A 952 24.06 13.65 19.48
C LEU A 952 22.67 13.04 19.29
N CYS A 953 22.06 12.55 20.36
CA CYS A 953 20.64 12.18 20.35
C CYS A 953 19.91 12.73 21.57
N ILE A 954 18.66 13.15 21.35
CA ILE A 954 17.67 13.21 22.42
C ILE A 954 16.96 11.86 22.39
N SER A 955 16.89 11.14 23.51
CA SER A 955 16.08 9.92 23.63
C SER A 955 15.75 9.61 25.08
N HIS A 956 14.53 9.11 25.32
CA HIS A 956 14.14 8.52 26.60
C HIS A 956 14.58 7.04 26.75
N ASN A 957 15.03 6.38 25.69
CA ASN A 957 15.46 4.98 25.73
C ASN A 957 16.88 4.86 26.32
N GLN A 958 16.97 4.36 27.56
CA GLN A 958 18.24 4.20 28.28
C GLN A 958 19.15 3.12 27.68
N GLU A 959 18.61 2.07 27.05
CA GLU A 959 19.39 1.03 26.38
C GLU A 959 20.14 1.62 25.18
N PHE A 960 19.44 2.37 24.33
CA PHE A 960 20.03 3.04 23.15
C PHE A 960 21.05 4.11 23.54
N VAL A 961 20.74 4.94 24.55
CA VAL A 961 21.67 5.97 25.05
C VAL A 961 22.89 5.34 25.70
N GLY A 962 22.71 4.32 26.56
CA GLY A 962 23.81 3.62 27.24
C GLY A 962 24.73 2.84 26.30
N ALA A 963 24.21 2.35 25.18
CA ALA A 963 24.97 1.67 24.14
C ALA A 963 25.87 2.60 23.30
N LEU A 964 25.45 3.86 23.07
CA LEU A 964 26.08 4.75 22.09
C LEU A 964 26.76 5.98 22.69
N CYS A 965 26.30 6.47 23.83
CA CYS A 965 26.60 7.81 24.32
C CYS A 965 27.28 7.80 25.71
N PRO A 966 28.63 7.73 25.77
CA PRO A 966 29.37 7.85 27.02
C PRO A 966 29.26 9.23 27.70
N GLU A 967 28.84 10.28 26.98
CA GLU A 967 28.60 11.62 27.53
C GLU A 967 27.10 11.86 27.66
N ILE A 968 26.63 12.23 28.87
CA ILE A 968 25.20 12.45 29.14
C ILE A 968 24.96 13.90 29.59
N TRP A 969 24.13 14.60 28.83
CA TRP A 969 23.67 15.96 29.08
C TRP A 969 22.26 15.90 29.69
N ASN A 970 22.15 16.20 30.98
CA ASN A 970 20.86 16.24 31.68
C ASN A 970 20.32 17.67 31.69
N VAL A 971 19.16 17.88 31.05
CA VAL A 971 18.48 19.18 30.97
C VAL A 971 17.28 19.16 31.92
N GLU A 972 17.30 20.03 32.94
CA GLU A 972 16.28 20.08 33.98
C GLU A 972 15.98 21.54 34.33
N ALA A 973 14.69 21.91 34.34
CA ALA A 973 14.22 23.28 34.59
C ALA A 973 14.93 24.38 33.75
N GLY A 974 15.34 24.07 32.52
CA GLY A 974 16.07 25.00 31.63
C GLY A 974 17.57 25.13 31.91
N MET A 975 18.10 24.38 32.88
CA MET A 975 19.53 24.31 33.20
C MET A 975 20.16 23.03 32.62
N LEU A 976 21.39 23.14 32.13
CA LEU A 976 22.16 22.00 31.64
C LEU A 976 23.16 21.53 32.70
N THR A 977 23.15 20.23 33.00
CA THR A 977 24.13 19.56 33.86
C THR A 977 24.83 18.43 33.11
N HIS A 978 26.14 18.34 33.26
CA HIS A 978 26.97 17.31 32.62
C HIS A 978 27.19 16.15 33.59
N LYS A 979 26.72 14.94 33.25
CA LYS A 979 27.13 13.72 33.96
C LYS A 979 28.41 13.18 33.31
N GLY A 980 29.40 12.84 34.16
CA GLY A 980 30.71 12.38 33.72
C GLY A 980 30.66 11.08 32.93
N LYS A 981 31.76 10.77 32.22
CA LYS A 981 31.86 9.61 31.32
C LYS A 981 31.46 8.31 32.01
N ALA A 982 30.30 7.76 31.64
CA ALA A 982 29.92 6.41 32.00
C ALA A 982 30.71 5.40 31.15
N ALA A 983 30.96 4.21 31.70
CA ALA A 983 31.42 3.09 30.90
C ALA A 983 30.26 2.67 29.97
N VAL A 984 30.54 2.52 28.67
CA VAL A 984 29.57 1.95 27.72
C VAL A 984 29.37 0.48 28.07
N ALA A 985 28.13 0.04 28.20
CA ALA A 985 27.81 -1.35 28.55
C ALA A 985 28.04 -2.25 27.33
N GLU A 986 29.19 -2.93 27.26
CA GLU A 986 29.49 -3.87 26.17
C GLU A 986 28.62 -5.15 26.27
N ASP A 987 28.28 -5.57 27.49
CA ASP A 987 27.44 -6.75 27.78
C ASP A 987 26.02 -6.68 27.16
N ALA A 988 25.53 -5.48 26.82
CA ALA A 988 24.21 -5.29 26.20
C ALA A 988 24.10 -5.87 24.78
N PHE A 989 25.24 -6.28 24.18
CA PHE A 989 25.32 -6.86 22.84
C PHE A 989 25.81 -8.31 22.84
N ASP A 990 26.22 -8.87 23.98
CA ASP A 990 26.83 -10.20 24.04
C ASP A 990 25.82 -11.32 24.35
N SER A 991 26.03 -12.49 23.76
CA SER A 991 25.01 -13.55 23.68
C SER A 991 25.08 -14.61 24.79
N GLN A 992 25.92 -14.42 25.81
CA GLN A 992 26.07 -15.37 26.92
C GLN A 992 25.30 -14.93 28.18
N PRO A 993 24.59 -15.85 28.86
CA PRO A 993 23.84 -15.52 30.06
C PRO A 993 24.76 -15.27 31.26
N PRO A 994 24.41 -14.36 32.19
CA PRO A 994 25.09 -14.24 33.46
C PRO A 994 24.85 -15.51 34.31
N THR A 995 25.93 -16.14 34.78
CA THR A 995 25.84 -17.33 35.63
C THR A 995 25.28 -16.96 37.01
N PRO A 996 24.20 -17.59 37.50
CA PRO A 996 23.62 -17.26 38.79
C PRO A 996 24.48 -17.82 39.93
N GLY A 997 25.41 -17.02 40.48
CA GLY A 997 26.32 -17.58 41.48
C GLY A 997 27.40 -16.72 42.13
N THR A 998 27.27 -15.40 42.27
CA THR A 998 27.99 -14.64 43.33
C THR A 998 27.35 -13.27 43.57
N GLN A 999 26.48 -13.18 44.58
CA GLN A 999 26.18 -11.92 45.25
C GLN A 999 26.77 -11.96 46.66
N THR A 1000 27.77 -11.12 46.91
CA THR A 1000 28.20 -10.77 48.28
C THR A 1000 28.06 -9.26 48.44
N PRO A 1001 27.20 -8.77 49.36
CA PRO A 1001 26.97 -7.35 49.53
C PRO A 1001 28.15 -6.70 50.26
N ALA A 1002 28.81 -5.74 49.62
CA ALA A 1002 29.84 -4.93 50.25
C ALA A 1002 29.19 -3.87 51.15
N VAL A 1003 28.98 -4.20 52.43
CA VAL A 1003 28.55 -3.26 53.46
C VAL A 1003 29.69 -2.27 53.74
N SER A 1004 29.40 -0.97 53.61
CA SER A 1004 30.34 0.10 53.92
C SER A 1004 30.27 0.51 55.40
N THR A 1005 31.40 0.49 56.10
CA THR A 1005 31.61 1.26 57.35
C THR A 1005 33.08 1.72 57.44
N PRO A 1006 33.37 2.84 58.15
CA PRO A 1006 34.54 3.67 57.85
C PRO A 1006 35.77 3.40 58.74
N ALA A 1007 36.96 3.79 58.25
CA ALA A 1007 38.18 3.89 59.04
C ALA A 1007 38.77 5.32 58.96
N LEU A 1008 39.31 5.80 60.08
CA LEU A 1008 39.76 7.17 60.30
C LEU A 1008 41.25 7.40 59.98
N THR A 1009 41.61 8.63 59.60
CA THR A 1009 42.85 9.42 59.92
C THR A 1009 44.23 8.76 59.72
N THR A 1010 45.33 9.33 59.19
CA THR A 1010 45.85 10.63 58.68
C THR A 1010 47.39 10.41 58.49
N PRO A 1011 48.26 11.36 58.07
CA PRO A 1011 48.33 12.10 56.81
C PRO A 1011 49.75 12.08 56.16
N ALA A 1012 50.02 12.98 55.20
CA ALA A 1012 51.30 13.27 54.50
C ALA A 1012 51.74 12.31 53.37
N GLY A 1013 52.33 12.77 52.26
CA GLY A 1013 52.60 14.15 51.81
C GLY A 1013 53.29 14.22 50.42
N SER A 1014 53.29 15.42 49.81
CA SER A 1014 54.07 15.86 48.63
C SER A 1014 53.98 15.11 47.28
N THR A 1015 53.46 15.83 46.27
CA THR A 1015 53.79 15.74 44.82
C THR A 1015 55.14 16.42 44.50
N PRO A 1016 55.62 16.53 43.23
CA PRO A 1016 55.36 15.77 41.98
C PRO A 1016 56.65 15.28 41.25
N ALA A 1017 56.55 14.34 40.29
CA ALA A 1017 57.43 14.31 39.10
C ALA A 1017 56.93 13.34 38.00
N MET A 1018 57.21 13.68 36.73
CA MET A 1018 57.07 12.78 35.58
C MET A 1018 58.31 11.89 35.43
N SER A 1019 58.16 10.62 35.04
CA SER A 1019 58.81 10.05 33.84
C SER A 1019 58.53 8.55 33.68
N THR A 1020 58.69 8.08 32.45
CA THR A 1020 58.57 6.68 31.97
C THR A 1020 59.59 5.71 32.58
N PRO A 1021 59.34 4.40 32.44
CA PRO A 1021 60.41 3.56 31.88
C PRO A 1021 59.99 2.74 30.66
N VAL A 1022 61.01 2.36 29.89
CA VAL A 1022 60.95 1.51 28.70
C VAL A 1022 61.57 0.15 29.03
N GLY A 1023 60.94 -0.93 28.56
CA GLY A 1023 61.67 -2.10 28.04
C GLY A 1023 61.69 -3.38 28.90
N SER A 1024 61.42 -4.51 28.21
CA SER A 1024 61.95 -5.88 28.42
C SER A 1024 61.75 -6.56 29.79
N GLY A 1025 61.40 -7.83 29.91
CA GLY A 1025 61.13 -8.90 28.93
C GLY A 1025 61.08 -10.25 29.67
N ASP A 1026 60.56 -11.30 29.02
CA ASP A 1026 60.61 -12.74 29.34
C ASP A 1026 60.69 -13.24 30.81
N GLU A 1027 59.72 -14.07 31.23
CA GLU A 1027 59.99 -15.46 31.66
C GLU A 1027 58.69 -16.30 31.80
N ALA A 1028 58.81 -17.61 32.09
CA ALA A 1028 57.85 -18.64 31.67
C ALA A 1028 57.35 -19.61 32.77
N ARG A 1029 56.15 -20.19 32.50
CA ARG A 1029 55.65 -21.52 32.91
C ARG A 1029 55.63 -21.95 34.41
N ALA A 1030 54.43 -22.21 34.91
CA ALA A 1030 53.96 -23.50 35.46
C ALA A 1030 52.46 -23.41 35.87
N ALA A 1031 51.62 -24.44 36.00
CA ALA A 1031 51.33 -25.70 35.28
C ALA A 1031 50.61 -26.68 36.24
N SER A 1032 49.32 -26.98 36.01
CA SER A 1032 48.59 -28.19 36.48
C SER A 1032 47.13 -28.17 35.96
N THR A 1033 46.71 -28.83 34.87
CA THR A 1033 46.47 -30.29 34.59
C THR A 1033 45.33 -30.97 35.36
N ILE A 1034 44.27 -31.36 34.61
CA ILE A 1034 43.47 -32.63 34.57
C ILE A 1034 42.34 -32.36 33.53
N ALA A 1035 42.46 -32.74 32.25
CA ALA A 1035 42.09 -34.02 31.59
C ALA A 1035 40.57 -34.37 31.70
N GLY A 1036 39.78 -34.66 30.65
CA GLY A 1036 39.87 -34.69 29.16
C GLY A 1036 38.43 -34.95 28.61
N ALA A 1037 37.99 -34.64 27.38
CA ALA A 1037 38.51 -35.00 26.06
C ALA A 1037 38.03 -34.03 24.94
N GLU A 1038 38.46 -34.24 23.69
CA GLU A 1038 38.64 -33.18 22.68
C GLU A 1038 37.55 -33.03 21.59
N MET A 1039 37.26 -31.78 21.21
CA MET A 1039 37.02 -31.40 19.81
C MET A 1039 37.74 -30.08 19.51
N ALA A 1040 38.65 -30.07 18.54
CA ALA A 1040 39.59 -28.97 18.31
C ALA A 1040 39.14 -28.01 17.20
N PHE A 1041 38.56 -26.86 17.57
CA PHE A 1041 38.47 -25.71 16.66
C PHE A 1041 39.76 -24.88 16.70
N LYS A 1042 40.44 -24.76 15.55
CA LYS A 1042 41.62 -23.87 15.41
C LYS A 1042 41.17 -22.41 15.35
N ALA A 1043 41.49 -21.64 16.39
CA ALA A 1043 41.32 -20.19 16.36
C ALA A 1043 42.21 -19.55 15.27
N ALA A 1044 41.62 -18.72 14.41
CA ALA A 1044 42.33 -18.06 13.31
C ALA A 1044 43.27 -16.97 13.85
N LYS A 1045 44.59 -17.13 13.65
CA LYS A 1045 45.57 -16.07 13.96
C LYS A 1045 45.31 -14.84 13.08
N GLY A 1046 45.15 -13.68 13.71
CA GLY A 1046 44.95 -12.41 13.02
C GLY A 1046 46.08 -12.08 12.03
N ARG A 1047 45.71 -11.76 10.78
CA ARG A 1047 46.65 -11.33 9.74
C ARG A 1047 47.38 -10.04 10.14
N LYS A 1048 48.71 -10.06 10.15
CA LYS A 1048 49.55 -8.86 10.31
C LYS A 1048 49.25 -7.87 9.16
N LYS A 1049 48.84 -6.63 9.48
CA LYS A 1049 48.68 -5.58 8.46
C LYS A 1049 50.03 -5.28 7.80
N MET A 1050 50.07 -5.27 6.47
CA MET A 1050 51.28 -4.92 5.71
C MET A 1050 51.73 -3.48 5.98
N SER A 1051 53.05 -3.26 5.98
CA SER A 1051 53.61 -1.93 6.19
C SER A 1051 53.32 -0.98 5.02
N ARG A 1052 53.35 0.32 5.29
CA ARG A 1052 53.11 1.38 4.28
C ARG A 1052 54.12 1.34 3.13
N LYS A 1053 55.33 0.79 3.35
CA LYS A 1053 56.35 0.59 2.31
C LYS A 1053 55.95 -0.55 1.36
N GLN A 1054 55.54 -1.69 1.91
CA GLN A 1054 55.11 -2.87 1.13
C GLN A 1054 53.83 -2.60 0.31
N MET A 1055 52.88 -1.83 0.84
CA MET A 1055 51.72 -1.38 0.04
C MET A 1055 52.13 -0.55 -1.18
N LYS A 1056 53.08 0.39 -1.00
CA LYS A 1056 53.55 1.26 -2.07
C LYS A 1056 54.30 0.48 -3.16
N GLU A 1057 55.15 -0.48 -2.79
CA GLU A 1057 55.82 -1.38 -3.75
C GLU A 1057 54.83 -2.24 -4.53
N ARG A 1058 53.75 -2.71 -3.89
CA ARG A 1058 52.70 -3.48 -4.57
C ARG A 1058 51.91 -2.64 -5.58
N GLU A 1059 51.59 -1.39 -5.24
CA GLU A 1059 50.98 -0.44 -6.18
C GLU A 1059 51.91 -0.12 -7.36
N GLU A 1060 53.21 0.06 -7.10
CA GLU A 1060 54.21 0.36 -8.14
C GLU A 1060 54.36 -0.80 -9.13
N ARG A 1061 54.40 -2.06 -8.66
CA ARG A 1061 54.38 -3.27 -9.51
C ARG A 1061 53.08 -3.39 -10.33
N ARG A 1062 51.92 -3.13 -9.73
CA ARG A 1062 50.62 -3.13 -10.43
C ARG A 1062 50.54 -2.02 -11.49
N ARG A 1063 51.10 -0.85 -11.20
CA ARG A 1063 51.19 0.27 -12.15
C ARG A 1063 52.08 -0.09 -13.34
N LEU A 1064 53.23 -0.72 -13.09
CA LEU A 1064 54.13 -1.21 -14.14
C LEU A 1064 53.47 -2.29 -15.03
N ARG A 1065 52.77 -3.29 -14.47
CA ARG A 1065 51.98 -4.27 -15.26
C ARG A 1065 50.92 -3.59 -16.13
N THR A 1066 50.25 -2.57 -15.59
CA THR A 1066 49.20 -1.84 -16.31
C THR A 1066 49.76 -0.98 -17.44
N ILE A 1067 50.93 -0.36 -17.24
CA ILE A 1067 51.66 0.35 -18.30
C ILE A 1067 52.14 -0.64 -19.38
N ALA A 1068 52.67 -1.81 -19.00
CA ALA A 1068 53.08 -2.85 -19.95
C ALA A 1068 51.91 -3.35 -20.81
N PHE A 1069 50.74 -3.58 -20.20
CA PHE A 1069 49.50 -3.91 -20.93
C PHE A 1069 49.11 -2.81 -21.92
N LEU A 1070 49.09 -1.54 -21.49
CA LEU A 1070 48.74 -0.40 -22.35
C LEU A 1070 49.77 -0.12 -23.45
N SER A 1071 51.02 -0.57 -23.29
CA SER A 1071 52.06 -0.42 -24.32
C SER A 1071 52.05 -1.52 -25.40
N ASN A 1072 51.30 -2.62 -25.22
CA ASN A 1072 51.19 -3.67 -26.22
C ASN A 1072 50.09 -3.36 -27.24
N SER A 1073 50.49 -2.96 -28.45
CA SER A 1073 49.63 -2.49 -29.54
C SER A 1073 48.94 -3.62 -30.35
N ILE A 1074 48.60 -4.74 -29.71
CA ILE A 1074 47.90 -5.87 -30.35
C ILE A 1074 46.40 -5.83 -29.98
N PRO A 1075 45.49 -5.65 -30.96
CA PRO A 1075 44.05 -5.66 -30.68
C PRO A 1075 43.60 -7.02 -30.11
N GLY A 1076 42.96 -6.99 -28.93
CA GLY A 1076 42.40 -8.19 -28.29
C GLY A 1076 43.22 -8.81 -27.15
N ALA A 1077 44.34 -8.21 -26.73
CA ALA A 1077 45.05 -8.67 -25.54
C ALA A 1077 44.20 -8.51 -24.26
N VAL A 1078 44.19 -9.53 -23.40
CA VAL A 1078 43.51 -9.51 -22.09
C VAL A 1078 44.54 -9.24 -20.98
N ARG A 1079 44.23 -8.34 -20.05
CA ARG A 1079 45.11 -7.98 -18.92
C ARG A 1079 45.20 -9.14 -17.93
N GLU A 1080 46.42 -9.58 -17.62
CA GLU A 1080 46.66 -10.63 -16.61
C GLU A 1080 46.14 -10.23 -15.22
N PRO A 1081 45.56 -11.17 -14.44
CA PRO A 1081 45.04 -10.89 -13.11
C PRO A 1081 46.16 -10.70 -12.07
N ASP A 1082 45.94 -9.80 -11.10
CA ASP A 1082 46.93 -9.42 -10.07
C ASP A 1082 47.03 -10.48 -8.94
N THR A 1083 47.52 -11.68 -9.25
CA THR A 1083 47.74 -12.81 -8.33
C THR A 1083 49.05 -12.69 -7.54
N ASP A 1084 49.04 -11.85 -6.50
CA ASP A 1084 50.09 -11.82 -5.47
C ASP A 1084 49.47 -12.11 -4.10
N SER A 1085 49.56 -13.36 -3.64
CA SER A 1085 49.22 -13.81 -2.29
C SER A 1085 50.35 -14.69 -1.76
N ASP A 1086 51.06 -14.22 -0.74
CA ASP A 1086 52.19 -14.93 -0.14
C ASP A 1086 51.70 -16.12 0.70
N GLU A 1087 51.73 -17.34 0.14
CA GLU A 1087 51.67 -18.60 0.89
C GLU A 1087 52.72 -19.57 0.35
N ASP A 1088 53.89 -19.62 1.01
CA ASP A 1088 54.82 -20.76 0.89
C ASP A 1088 54.16 -22.00 1.51
N VAL A 1089 53.99 -23.06 0.72
CA VAL A 1089 53.56 -24.38 1.22
C VAL A 1089 54.59 -25.44 0.82
N ASP A 1090 55.23 -26.01 1.84
CA ASP A 1090 56.18 -27.10 1.72
C ASP A 1090 55.55 -28.40 1.18
N GLY A 1091 56.30 -29.09 0.31
CA GLY A 1091 56.60 -30.50 0.58
C GLY A 1091 55.69 -31.63 0.06
N LYS A 1092 55.95 -32.02 -1.20
CA LYS A 1092 56.01 -33.42 -1.73
C LYS A 1092 54.75 -34.20 -2.18
N THR A 1093 54.77 -34.41 -3.51
CA THR A 1093 54.56 -35.66 -4.27
C THR A 1093 53.17 -36.27 -4.49
N LEU A 1094 52.80 -36.40 -5.77
CA LEU A 1094 52.57 -37.70 -6.45
C LEU A 1094 52.75 -37.57 -7.99
N ARG A 1095 52.98 -38.71 -8.68
CA ARG A 1095 53.25 -38.83 -10.14
C ARG A 1095 51.92 -38.75 -10.94
N SER A 1096 51.80 -38.55 -12.25
CA SER A 1096 52.65 -38.76 -13.45
C SER A 1096 52.15 -37.82 -14.61
N THR A 1097 52.47 -37.87 -15.92
CA THR A 1097 53.16 -38.81 -16.84
C THR A 1097 53.83 -38.02 -18.00
N GLN A 1098 54.61 -38.68 -18.88
CA GLN A 1098 55.12 -38.10 -20.14
C GLN A 1098 54.24 -38.49 -21.36
N LYS A 1099 54.13 -37.61 -22.37
CA LYS A 1099 54.62 -37.87 -23.76
C LYS A 1099 54.45 -36.69 -24.73
N LYS A 1100 55.23 -36.72 -25.83
CA LYS A 1100 55.38 -35.68 -26.88
C LYS A 1100 54.59 -36.02 -28.16
N ALA A 1101 54.21 -34.98 -28.92
CA ALA A 1101 54.25 -34.91 -30.40
C ALA A 1101 54.29 -33.41 -30.80
N LYS A 1102 55.36 -32.82 -31.37
CA LYS A 1102 55.73 -32.78 -32.82
C LYS A 1102 54.53 -32.44 -33.72
N GLY A 1103 54.33 -31.20 -34.19
CA GLY A 1103 54.99 -30.55 -35.34
C GLY A 1103 53.88 -30.07 -36.31
N ASN A 1104 54.05 -29.20 -37.31
CA ASN A 1104 55.22 -28.54 -37.90
C ASN A 1104 54.77 -27.35 -38.81
N LEU A 1105 55.70 -26.54 -39.32
CA LEU A 1105 55.63 -25.67 -40.52
C LEU A 1105 54.90 -24.29 -40.50
N THR A 1106 55.74 -23.23 -40.54
CA THR A 1106 55.58 -21.97 -41.32
C THR A 1106 56.16 -22.20 -42.76
N PRO A 1107 56.32 -21.23 -43.72
CA PRO A 1107 56.16 -19.75 -43.67
C PRO A 1107 55.64 -19.01 -44.95
N SER A 1108 55.62 -17.66 -44.89
CA SER A 1108 55.87 -16.69 -46.02
C SER A 1108 54.75 -16.47 -47.09
N THR A 1109 54.61 -15.35 -47.83
CA THR A 1109 55.42 -14.10 -48.03
C THR A 1109 54.57 -12.88 -48.51
N ILE A 1110 54.89 -11.67 -47.99
CA ILE A 1110 54.88 -10.28 -48.57
C ILE A 1110 54.29 -10.01 -49.99
N ILE A 1111 53.50 -8.92 -50.20
CA ILE A 1111 53.72 -7.77 -51.16
C ILE A 1111 52.51 -6.81 -51.39
N LYS A 1112 52.75 -5.52 -51.07
CA LYS A 1112 52.30 -4.17 -51.55
C LYS A 1112 51.16 -3.88 -52.59
N LYS A 1113 50.62 -2.65 -52.39
CA LYS A 1113 50.19 -1.55 -53.33
C LYS A 1113 48.71 -1.51 -53.80
N GLN A 1114 47.98 -0.39 -53.56
CA GLN A 1114 47.72 0.82 -54.41
C GLN A 1114 46.79 0.53 -55.62
N SER A 1115 45.83 1.38 -56.03
CA SER A 1115 45.30 2.69 -55.57
C SER A 1115 44.00 3.07 -56.35
N GLU A 1116 43.40 4.23 -56.05
CA GLU A 1116 42.47 5.03 -56.90
C GLU A 1116 41.01 4.55 -57.13
N VAL A 1117 40.02 5.40 -57.50
CA VAL A 1117 39.62 6.79 -57.12
C VAL A 1117 38.32 7.15 -57.88
N GLU A 1118 37.38 7.88 -57.24
CA GLU A 1118 36.20 8.59 -57.83
C GLU A 1118 35.17 7.76 -58.68
N THR A 1119 33.90 8.11 -58.86
CA THR A 1119 33.14 9.38 -58.86
C THR A 1119 31.72 9.23 -58.25
N ALA A 1120 31.04 10.37 -58.02
CA ALA A 1120 29.62 10.47 -57.62
C ALA A 1120 28.75 10.91 -58.85
N PRO A 1121 27.48 11.36 -58.76
CA PRO A 1121 26.50 11.38 -57.65
C PRO A 1121 25.05 10.97 -58.07
N THR A 1122 24.06 11.32 -57.21
CA THR A 1122 22.60 11.54 -57.44
C THR A 1122 21.61 10.55 -56.80
N ALA A 1123 20.55 11.13 -56.21
CA ALA A 1123 19.35 10.46 -55.70
C ALA A 1123 18.18 10.70 -56.68
N PRO A 1124 17.05 9.97 -56.58
CA PRO A 1124 15.95 10.52 -55.75
C PRO A 1124 15.03 9.49 -55.04
N ARG A 1125 14.12 10.07 -54.24
CA ARG A 1125 12.98 9.50 -53.49
C ARG A 1125 12.06 8.52 -54.27
N SER A 1126 11.42 7.59 -53.54
CA SER A 1126 9.95 7.60 -53.34
C SER A 1126 9.42 6.59 -52.27
N THR A 1127 8.68 7.13 -51.31
CA THR A 1127 7.53 6.56 -50.54
C THR A 1127 7.35 5.04 -50.38
N PHE A 1128 7.37 4.57 -49.12
CA PHE A 1128 6.16 4.56 -48.27
C PHE A 1128 6.52 4.80 -46.80
#